data_AF-A0A7S4R016-F1
#
_entry.id   AF-A0A7S4R016-F1
#
_cell.length_a   1.000
_cell.length_b   1.000
_cell.length_c   1.000
_cell.angle_alpha   90.00
_cell.angle_beta   90.00
_cell.angle_gamma   90.00
#
_symmetry.space_group_name_H-M   'P 1'
#
loop_
_entity.id
_entity.type
_entity.pdbx_description
1 polymer ?
#
loop_
_entity_poly.entity_id
_entity_poly.type
_entity_poly.pdbx_seq_one_letter_code
_entity_poly.pdbx_strand_id
1 'polypeptide(L)'
;EAAAEEEKAAEQEAPRAAPPRAEQARPAPVEIPVEMKQKAQRLQVNLDQLHNQDPEHLAEFLDRIERVHKSTASKLQAQYGQLGFPVDEDEPVERAEMARVVGSALLWQELSLLPLQEVCAKQGMDVLMEQPREELLQLLKNSSWEKAGIPITRIPEQEDAKAVFMKVRSLEIAGPNQLVADCKRHGLPTSASTDAMKSQLKQAFVWKALPAHELLRECKAHNLSPSVGDLAEESTREELYQQLVNVMWNNRCEARGIPAKRLGSAQLSDELLEQVDHLQVMGPLSLQAEYRRMGITYDPKLDMQATVDRLRDMLIWEALPLGELQEDCRQRGLPHSDGRKAMLQRLRQRLDHELELEAQGLPVRRLGGYEAAMELMEQYEAIDQMSTEDLVEWYKGTGCPEDKNITKEELLQLVKAMAVWEALPLTELSQECVQNKVVVKDLRQMGNEDDQREFLVTKLLQQQRMNTWEESGFKAERIGDFQAMCQLIRQYNQFASMSNEDLERSYARRGLPREPSTDRAAMLENLKMVLIWEALPLFDLQMDALERSEKIQCDFESKGNENEQKSSLIRQLTVEALSSAYEHIGVPVERIGFLEAYTVGRDLVSFTIMEEQELMAECEKFGLTVTPDMTCAELVTRLREYNLWDVLPAEDLFAEAVRRGVQEQLREQILGVLLAQQ
;
A
#
# COMPACT_ATOMS: atom_id res chain seq x y z
N GLU A 1 8.43 23.18 42.24
CA GLU A 1 8.70 24.62 42.41
C GLU A 1 9.92 25.09 41.60
N ALA A 2 11.07 24.41 41.61
CA ALA A 2 12.19 24.79 40.73
C ALA A 2 11.92 24.68 39.21
N ALA A 3 11.04 23.76 38.76
CA ALA A 3 10.64 23.66 37.35
C ALA A 3 9.59 24.71 36.91
N ALA A 4 8.97 25.42 37.86
CA ALA A 4 7.98 26.46 37.57
C ALA A 4 8.61 27.88 37.48
N GLU A 5 9.87 28.04 37.91
CA GLU A 5 10.62 29.28 37.72
C GLU A 5 11.33 29.34 36.36
N GLU A 6 11.62 28.19 35.73
CA GLU A 6 12.30 28.15 34.43
C GLU A 6 11.35 28.54 33.27
N GLU A 7 10.05 28.25 33.39
CA GLU A 7 9.03 28.64 32.40
C GLU A 7 8.69 30.15 32.47
N LYS A 8 8.92 30.80 33.63
CA LYS A 8 8.76 32.26 33.77
C LYS A 8 9.99 33.07 33.30
N ALA A 9 11.16 32.44 33.21
CA ALA A 9 12.37 33.10 32.71
C ALA A 9 12.41 33.13 31.16
N ALA A 10 11.74 32.20 30.48
CA ALA A 10 11.68 32.13 29.03
C ALA A 10 10.73 33.18 28.39
N GLU A 11 9.85 33.82 29.17
CA GLU A 11 8.86 34.80 28.67
C GLU A 11 9.35 36.28 28.72
N GLN A 12 10.56 36.55 29.20
CA GLN A 12 11.05 37.93 29.41
C GLN A 12 12.26 38.39 28.56
N GLU A 13 12.77 37.59 27.62
CA GLU A 13 13.75 38.05 26.62
C GLU A 13 13.13 38.17 25.23
N ALA A 14 12.22 39.13 25.08
CA ALA A 14 11.89 39.66 23.75
C ALA A 14 13.11 40.45 23.22
N PRO A 15 13.67 40.11 22.04
CA PRO A 15 14.77 40.87 21.47
C PRO A 15 14.30 42.29 21.18
N ARG A 16 14.99 43.28 21.76
CA ARG A 16 14.83 44.69 21.39
C ARG A 16 14.99 44.80 19.88
N ALA A 17 13.88 45.09 19.19
CA ALA A 17 13.83 45.32 17.76
C ALA A 17 14.91 46.34 17.38
N ALA A 18 15.88 45.88 16.58
CA ALA A 18 16.83 46.77 15.94
C ALA A 18 16.03 47.81 15.11
N PRO A 19 16.47 49.08 15.09
CA PRO A 19 15.80 50.09 14.27
C PRO A 19 15.71 49.61 12.82
N PRO A 20 14.60 49.86 12.11
CA PRO A 20 14.44 49.46 10.73
C PRO A 20 15.63 50.02 9.94
N ARG A 21 16.47 49.11 9.40
CA ARG A 21 17.47 49.48 8.41
C ARG A 21 16.71 50.24 7.33
N ALA A 22 17.04 51.52 7.16
CA ALA A 22 16.49 52.35 6.11
C ALA A 22 16.46 51.54 4.82
N GLU A 23 15.26 51.28 4.29
CA GLU A 23 15.06 50.71 2.96
C GLU A 23 15.87 51.57 2.00
N GLN A 24 17.06 51.08 1.64
CA GLN A 24 17.77 51.60 0.49
C GLN A 24 16.83 51.36 -0.67
N ALA A 25 16.31 52.45 -1.24
CA ALA A 25 15.39 52.45 -2.36
C ALA A 25 15.87 51.42 -3.38
N ARG A 26 15.07 50.37 -3.60
CA ARG A 26 15.36 49.37 -4.63
C ARG A 26 15.59 50.14 -5.93
N PRO A 27 16.74 49.98 -6.60
CA PRO A 27 16.98 50.63 -7.87
C PRO A 27 15.82 50.29 -8.80
N ALA A 28 15.30 51.31 -9.51
CA ALA A 28 14.21 51.10 -10.45
C ALA A 28 14.58 49.94 -11.41
N PRO A 29 13.66 49.02 -11.69
CA PRO A 29 13.95 47.88 -12.55
C PRO A 29 14.49 48.39 -13.89
N VAL A 30 15.70 47.98 -14.24
CA VAL A 30 16.33 48.36 -15.50
C VAL A 30 15.47 47.78 -16.64
N GLU A 31 14.94 48.64 -17.50
CA GLU A 31 14.11 48.20 -18.62
C GLU A 31 14.98 47.44 -19.64
N ILE A 32 14.82 46.11 -19.68
CA ILE A 32 15.47 45.27 -20.68
C ILE A 32 14.92 45.62 -22.08
N PRO A 33 15.76 45.97 -23.07
CA PRO A 33 15.33 46.28 -24.43
C PRO A 33 14.48 45.17 -25.05
N VAL A 34 13.44 45.53 -25.80
CA VAL A 34 12.50 44.59 -26.43
C VAL A 34 13.22 43.57 -27.33
N GLU A 35 14.27 43.99 -28.02
CA GLU A 35 15.08 43.12 -28.88
C GLU A 35 15.75 41.99 -28.09
N MET A 36 16.23 42.27 -26.87
CA MET A 36 16.81 41.25 -26.00
C MET A 36 15.76 40.27 -25.48
N LYS A 37 14.55 40.76 -25.16
CA LYS A 37 13.42 39.90 -24.77
C LYS A 37 13.05 38.92 -25.87
N GLN A 38 12.94 39.41 -27.11
CA GLN A 38 12.65 38.56 -28.29
C GLN A 38 13.79 37.57 -28.56
N LYS A 39 15.05 37.99 -28.37
CA LYS A 39 16.22 37.11 -28.54
C LYS A 39 16.26 36.01 -27.47
N ALA A 40 16.06 36.34 -26.21
CA ALA A 40 16.00 35.38 -25.11
C ALA A 40 14.87 34.38 -25.29
N GLN A 41 13.67 34.83 -25.70
CA GLN A 41 12.53 33.95 -26.00
C GLN A 41 12.87 32.95 -27.11
N ARG A 42 13.53 33.39 -28.19
CA ARG A 42 13.97 32.51 -29.28
C ARG A 42 14.98 31.46 -28.83
N LEU A 43 15.87 31.83 -27.92
CA LEU A 43 16.90 30.96 -27.35
C LEU A 43 16.40 30.14 -26.14
N GLN A 44 15.11 30.26 -25.79
CA GLN A 44 14.47 29.61 -24.64
C GLN A 44 15.15 29.95 -23.29
N VAL A 45 15.71 31.16 -23.16
CA VAL A 45 16.30 31.68 -21.91
C VAL A 45 15.25 32.43 -21.12
N ASN A 46 15.00 32.01 -19.87
CA ASN A 46 14.08 32.72 -18.98
C ASN A 46 14.77 33.97 -18.38
N LEU A 47 14.40 35.15 -18.89
CA LEU A 47 14.98 36.43 -18.45
C LEU A 47 14.64 36.80 -17.01
N ASP A 48 13.55 36.27 -16.45
CA ASP A 48 13.16 36.57 -15.07
C ASP A 48 14.23 36.09 -14.07
N GLN A 49 15.03 35.10 -14.46
CA GLN A 49 16.12 34.55 -13.64
C GLN A 49 17.43 35.36 -13.76
N LEU A 50 17.51 36.32 -14.70
CA LEU A 50 18.70 37.13 -15.01
C LEU A 50 18.51 38.63 -14.73
N HIS A 51 17.45 39.02 -14.03
CA HIS A 51 17.05 40.42 -13.81
C HIS A 51 18.08 41.31 -13.09
N ASN A 52 19.15 40.73 -12.53
CA ASN A 52 20.20 41.46 -11.81
C ASN A 52 21.46 41.74 -12.66
N GLN A 53 21.48 41.35 -13.94
CA GLN A 53 22.62 41.59 -14.82
C GLN A 53 22.51 42.92 -15.57
N ASP A 54 23.65 43.55 -15.81
CA ASP A 54 23.73 44.74 -16.66
C ASP A 54 23.30 44.40 -18.11
N PRO A 55 22.55 45.27 -18.81
CA PRO A 55 22.06 44.99 -20.16
C PRO A 55 23.18 44.66 -21.16
N GLU A 56 24.38 45.23 -21.03
CA GLU A 56 25.51 44.90 -21.91
C GLU A 56 25.99 43.47 -21.67
N HIS A 57 26.09 43.06 -20.41
CA HIS A 57 26.47 41.70 -20.03
C HIS A 57 25.41 40.68 -20.48
N LEU A 58 24.13 41.01 -20.35
CA LEU A 58 23.02 40.18 -20.83
C LEU A 58 23.06 40.03 -22.37
N ALA A 59 23.36 41.11 -23.10
CA ALA A 59 23.52 41.06 -24.55
C ALA A 59 24.66 40.13 -24.96
N GLU A 60 25.82 40.25 -24.31
CA GLU A 60 26.99 39.40 -24.55
C GLU A 60 26.68 37.93 -24.24
N PHE A 61 25.97 37.65 -23.15
CA PHE A 61 25.53 36.31 -22.80
C PHE A 61 24.59 35.71 -23.87
N LEU A 62 23.58 36.45 -24.32
CA LEU A 62 22.67 35.98 -25.37
C LEU A 62 23.40 35.75 -26.70
N ASP A 63 24.41 36.56 -27.03
CA ASP A 63 25.31 36.34 -28.18
C ASP A 63 26.15 35.07 -28.00
N ARG A 64 26.62 34.78 -26.79
CA ARG A 64 27.35 33.55 -26.46
C ARG A 64 26.45 32.32 -26.62
N ILE A 65 25.21 32.36 -26.15
CA ILE A 65 24.22 31.28 -26.35
C ILE A 65 23.87 31.12 -27.83
N GLU A 66 23.72 32.20 -28.59
CA GLU A 66 23.48 32.11 -30.03
C GLU A 66 24.68 31.49 -30.77
N ARG A 67 25.92 31.80 -30.35
CA ARG A 67 27.13 31.15 -30.88
C ARG A 67 27.14 29.65 -30.60
N VAL A 68 26.73 29.22 -29.40
CA VAL A 68 26.55 27.79 -29.05
C VAL A 68 25.58 27.13 -30.03
N HIS A 69 24.45 27.76 -30.35
CA HIS A 69 23.49 27.25 -31.32
C HIS A 69 23.99 27.22 -32.77
N LYS A 70 25.10 27.90 -33.10
CA LYS A 70 25.75 27.88 -34.43
C LYS A 70 27.00 27.00 -34.48
N SER A 71 27.51 26.54 -33.33
CA SER A 71 28.69 25.69 -33.24
C SER A 71 28.44 24.27 -33.78
N THR A 72 29.55 23.60 -34.14
CA THR A 72 29.57 22.19 -34.51
C THR A 72 29.52 21.32 -33.25
N ALA A 73 29.05 20.06 -33.37
CA ALA A 73 28.96 19.14 -32.24
C ALA A 73 30.30 18.97 -31.51
N SER A 74 31.40 18.81 -32.25
CA SER A 74 32.76 18.68 -31.69
C SER A 74 33.21 19.89 -30.88
N LYS A 75 32.88 21.12 -31.32
CA LYS A 75 33.18 22.34 -30.56
C LYS A 75 32.35 22.43 -29.29
N LEU A 76 31.09 21.99 -29.36
CA LEU A 76 30.19 21.97 -28.21
C LEU A 76 30.62 20.94 -27.16
N GLN A 77 31.03 19.74 -27.60
CA GLN A 77 31.63 18.72 -26.73
C GLN A 77 32.87 19.26 -26.02
N ALA A 78 33.83 19.82 -26.76
CA ALA A 78 35.03 20.41 -26.17
C ALA A 78 34.68 21.52 -25.16
N GLN A 79 33.68 22.34 -25.46
CA GLN A 79 33.21 23.39 -24.56
C GLN A 79 32.53 22.83 -23.29
N TYR A 80 31.69 21.80 -23.41
CA TYR A 80 31.05 21.15 -22.27
C TYR A 80 32.08 20.53 -21.32
N GLY A 81 33.15 19.95 -21.88
CA GLY A 81 34.26 19.37 -21.13
C GLY A 81 35.11 20.42 -20.42
N GLN A 82 35.38 21.56 -21.08
CA GLN A 82 36.03 22.72 -20.46
C GLN A 82 35.24 23.30 -19.29
N LEU A 83 33.91 23.15 -19.30
CA LEU A 83 33.04 23.55 -18.19
C LEU A 83 33.07 22.55 -17.01
N GLY A 84 33.71 21.39 -17.16
CA GLY A 84 33.86 20.35 -16.12
C GLY A 84 32.77 19.29 -16.10
N PHE A 85 31.95 19.22 -17.14
CA PHE A 85 30.90 18.20 -17.31
C PHE A 85 31.43 16.97 -18.07
N PRO A 86 30.81 15.79 -17.92
CA PRO A 86 31.23 14.60 -18.65
C PRO A 86 30.92 14.73 -20.14
N VAL A 87 31.92 14.46 -20.99
CA VAL A 87 31.82 14.54 -22.46
C VAL A 87 32.21 13.19 -23.04
N ASP A 88 31.42 12.73 -24.00
CA ASP A 88 31.78 11.61 -24.86
C ASP A 88 32.44 12.18 -26.12
N GLU A 89 33.70 11.82 -26.36
CA GLU A 89 34.46 12.27 -27.54
C GLU A 89 34.15 11.43 -28.79
N ASP A 90 33.63 10.21 -28.62
CA ASP A 90 33.47 9.22 -29.68
C ASP A 90 32.02 9.08 -30.15
N GLU A 91 31.04 9.39 -29.29
CA GLU A 91 29.61 9.33 -29.64
C GLU A 91 29.09 10.68 -30.18
N PRO A 92 28.56 10.74 -31.42
CA PRO A 92 27.96 11.96 -31.94
C PRO A 92 26.62 12.20 -31.24
N VAL A 93 26.65 12.94 -30.12
CA VAL A 93 25.42 13.49 -29.54
C VAL A 93 24.78 14.42 -30.56
N GLU A 94 23.46 14.34 -30.71
CA GLU A 94 22.74 15.22 -31.61
C GLU A 94 23.13 16.67 -31.30
N ARG A 95 23.60 17.39 -32.32
CA ARG A 95 24.11 18.76 -32.17
C ARG A 95 23.14 19.66 -31.41
N ALA A 96 21.83 19.47 -31.63
CA ALA A 96 20.77 20.21 -30.95
C ALA A 96 20.72 19.92 -29.45
N GLU A 97 20.82 18.65 -29.05
CA GLU A 97 20.87 18.26 -27.63
C GLU A 97 22.16 18.78 -26.96
N MET A 98 23.30 18.64 -27.63
CA MET A 98 24.57 19.14 -27.10
C MET A 98 24.55 20.68 -26.95
N ALA A 99 23.96 21.40 -27.90
CA ALA A 99 23.77 22.86 -27.80
C ALA A 99 22.88 23.23 -26.62
N ARG A 100 21.83 22.44 -26.35
CA ARG A 100 20.92 22.64 -25.20
C ARG A 100 21.65 22.45 -23.87
N VAL A 101 22.41 21.36 -23.69
CA VAL A 101 23.11 21.11 -22.41
C VAL A 101 24.25 22.10 -22.16
N VAL A 102 25.01 22.48 -23.19
CA VAL A 102 26.00 23.57 -23.10
C VAL A 102 25.32 24.90 -22.78
N GLY A 103 24.18 25.19 -23.42
CA GLY A 103 23.38 26.38 -23.15
C GLY A 103 22.93 26.45 -21.69
N SER A 104 22.41 25.35 -21.14
CA SER A 104 22.03 25.26 -19.72
C SER A 104 23.23 25.45 -18.79
N ALA A 105 24.37 24.82 -19.08
CA ALA A 105 25.59 24.95 -18.26
C ALA A 105 26.11 26.39 -18.24
N LEU A 106 26.07 27.08 -19.39
CA LEU A 106 26.41 28.50 -19.46
C LEU A 106 25.38 29.37 -18.73
N LEU A 107 24.09 29.04 -18.82
CA LEU A 107 23.05 29.76 -18.08
C LEU A 107 23.28 29.65 -16.57
N TRP A 108 23.61 28.48 -16.04
CA TRP A 108 23.92 28.31 -14.62
C TRP A 108 25.09 29.20 -14.18
N GLN A 109 26.11 29.38 -15.04
CA GLN A 109 27.23 30.30 -14.81
C GLN A 109 26.85 31.79 -14.85
N GLU A 110 25.61 32.15 -15.17
CA GLU A 110 25.11 33.53 -15.18
C GLU A 110 23.99 33.76 -14.16
N LEU A 111 23.35 32.69 -13.68
CA LEU A 111 22.31 32.80 -12.66
C LEU A 111 22.85 33.43 -11.36
N SER A 112 22.00 34.26 -10.77
CA SER A 112 22.18 34.74 -9.40
C SER A 112 21.92 33.61 -8.40
N LEU A 113 22.30 33.81 -7.12
CA LEU A 113 22.31 32.74 -6.13
C LEU A 113 20.94 32.07 -5.94
N LEU A 114 19.87 32.85 -5.77
CA LEU A 114 18.53 32.32 -5.52
C LEU A 114 17.99 31.46 -6.69
N PRO A 115 17.96 31.93 -7.95
CA PRO A 115 17.59 31.09 -9.10
C PRO A 115 18.48 29.84 -9.25
N LEU A 116 19.76 29.93 -8.92
CA LEU A 116 20.66 28.77 -8.98
C LEU A 116 20.27 27.72 -7.92
N GLN A 117 19.96 28.16 -6.69
CA GLN A 117 19.42 27.29 -5.63
C GLN A 117 18.11 26.61 -6.06
N GLU A 118 17.19 27.36 -6.69
CA GLU A 118 15.94 26.79 -7.23
C GLU A 118 16.19 25.72 -8.31
N VAL A 119 17.16 25.96 -9.20
CA VAL A 119 17.54 24.96 -10.22
C VAL A 119 18.09 23.71 -9.55
N CYS A 120 18.92 23.86 -8.52
CA CYS A 120 19.46 22.72 -7.77
C CYS A 120 18.35 21.93 -7.05
N ALA A 121 17.45 22.63 -6.34
CA ALA A 121 16.33 22.02 -5.64
C ALA A 121 15.36 21.29 -6.59
N LYS A 122 15.08 21.87 -7.78
CA LYS A 122 14.26 21.23 -8.82
C LYS A 122 14.87 19.93 -9.36
N GLN A 123 16.19 19.75 -9.23
CA GLN A 123 16.87 18.51 -9.58
C GLN A 123 17.00 17.52 -8.40
N GLY A 124 16.32 17.81 -7.28
CA GLY A 124 16.32 16.95 -6.09
C GLY A 124 17.64 16.99 -5.30
N MET A 125 18.46 18.03 -5.47
CA MET A 125 19.67 18.21 -4.68
C MET A 125 19.35 18.89 -3.34
N ASP A 126 20.04 18.48 -2.27
CA ASP A 126 19.95 19.10 -0.95
C ASP A 126 20.77 20.40 -0.94
N VAL A 127 20.06 21.54 -0.91
CA VAL A 127 20.63 22.88 -1.06
C VAL A 127 20.46 23.65 0.25
N LEU A 128 21.56 24.04 0.87
CA LEU A 128 21.54 24.89 2.05
C LEU A 128 21.39 26.36 1.64
N MET A 129 20.59 27.13 2.39
CA MET A 129 20.32 28.55 2.10
C MET A 129 21.58 29.42 1.99
N GLU A 130 22.66 29.05 2.67
CA GLU A 130 23.93 29.80 2.74
C GLU A 130 25.04 29.24 1.84
N GLN A 131 24.75 28.24 0.99
CA GLN A 131 25.76 27.68 0.10
C GLN A 131 26.28 28.73 -0.90
N PRO A 132 27.61 28.91 -1.03
CA PRO A 132 28.18 29.82 -2.01
C PRO A 132 27.90 29.34 -3.43
N ARG A 133 27.89 30.29 -4.36
CA ARG A 133 27.54 30.05 -5.77
C ARG A 133 28.44 29.01 -6.43
N GLU A 134 29.72 29.02 -6.13
CA GLU A 134 30.72 28.10 -6.66
C GLU A 134 30.42 26.65 -6.24
N GLU A 135 29.95 26.44 -5.00
CA GLU A 135 29.54 25.13 -4.50
C GLU A 135 28.27 24.63 -5.22
N LEU A 136 27.29 25.50 -5.47
CA LEU A 136 26.08 25.14 -6.23
C LEU A 136 26.42 24.76 -7.68
N LEU A 137 27.33 25.49 -8.33
CA LEU A 137 27.82 25.12 -9.67
C LEU A 137 28.55 23.78 -9.65
N GLN A 138 29.34 23.53 -8.61
CA GLN A 138 30.02 22.25 -8.46
C GLN A 138 29.02 21.11 -8.18
N LEU A 139 27.96 21.34 -7.41
CA LEU A 139 26.87 20.37 -7.20
C LEU A 139 26.16 20.02 -8.51
N LEU A 140 25.88 21.00 -9.38
CA LEU A 140 25.29 20.73 -10.69
C LEU A 140 26.21 19.91 -11.59
N LYS A 141 27.52 20.21 -11.59
CA LYS A 141 28.51 19.39 -12.29
C LYS A 141 28.51 17.98 -11.71
N ASN A 142 28.60 17.84 -10.40
CA ASN A 142 28.63 16.55 -9.73
C ASN A 142 27.37 15.74 -10.02
N SER A 143 26.18 16.34 -9.98
CA SER A 143 24.91 15.70 -10.33
C SER A 143 24.91 15.14 -11.75
N SER A 144 25.58 15.79 -12.71
CA SER A 144 25.70 15.24 -14.07
C SER A 144 26.55 13.97 -14.13
N TRP A 145 27.63 13.91 -13.33
CA TRP A 145 28.45 12.70 -13.16
C TRP A 145 27.69 11.60 -12.43
N GLU A 146 26.96 11.94 -11.36
CA GLU A 146 26.13 11.00 -10.59
C GLU A 146 24.99 10.42 -11.44
N LYS A 147 24.36 11.22 -12.33
CA LYS A 147 23.38 10.72 -13.30
C LYS A 147 24.00 9.76 -14.31
N ALA A 148 25.26 9.98 -14.66
CA ALA A 148 26.05 9.00 -15.42
C ALA A 148 26.52 7.81 -14.55
N GLY A 149 26.16 7.76 -13.26
CA GLY A 149 26.52 6.75 -12.26
C GLY A 149 28.00 6.74 -11.91
N ILE A 150 28.64 7.91 -11.90
CA ILE A 150 30.05 8.09 -11.55
C ILE A 150 30.13 9.04 -10.36
N PRO A 151 30.58 8.58 -9.20
CA PRO A 151 30.61 9.39 -7.99
C PRO A 151 31.85 10.30 -7.99
N ILE A 152 31.80 11.40 -8.74
CA ILE A 152 32.95 12.31 -8.93
C ILE A 152 33.50 12.87 -7.61
N THR A 153 32.66 13.01 -6.58
CA THR A 153 33.09 13.48 -5.25
C THR A 153 33.95 12.47 -4.48
N ARG A 154 33.90 11.20 -4.88
CA ARG A 154 34.61 10.08 -4.26
C ARG A 154 35.85 9.65 -5.05
N ILE A 155 35.98 10.10 -6.30
CA ILE A 155 37.14 9.86 -7.16
C ILE A 155 38.08 11.07 -7.05
N PRO A 156 39.32 10.90 -6.56
CA PRO A 156 40.20 12.03 -6.23
C PRO A 156 40.64 12.81 -7.47
N GLU A 157 40.86 12.13 -8.60
CA GLU A 157 41.34 12.74 -9.83
C GLU A 157 40.24 12.79 -10.90
N GLN A 158 40.03 13.98 -11.48
CA GLN A 158 39.02 14.16 -12.53
C GLN A 158 39.33 13.33 -13.79
N GLU A 159 40.62 13.08 -14.08
CA GLU A 159 41.04 12.25 -15.20
C GLU A 159 40.63 10.78 -15.01
N ASP A 160 40.67 10.25 -13.78
CA ASP A 160 40.17 8.91 -13.48
C ASP A 160 38.66 8.82 -13.70
N ALA A 161 37.90 9.84 -13.28
CA ALA A 161 36.45 9.88 -13.51
C ALA A 161 36.12 9.96 -15.01
N LYS A 162 36.87 10.75 -15.79
CA LYS A 162 36.76 10.76 -17.27
C LYS A 162 37.07 9.39 -17.86
N ALA A 163 38.12 8.72 -17.39
CA ALA A 163 38.47 7.38 -17.86
C ALA A 163 37.38 6.35 -17.54
N VAL A 164 36.73 6.44 -16.38
CA VAL A 164 35.55 5.63 -16.04
C VAL A 164 34.39 5.97 -16.98
N PHE A 165 34.12 7.26 -17.22
CA PHE A 165 33.04 7.68 -18.11
C PHE A 165 33.19 7.14 -19.53
N MET A 166 34.39 7.25 -20.12
CA MET A 166 34.66 6.70 -21.45
C MET A 166 34.44 5.19 -21.49
N LYS A 167 34.85 4.46 -20.44
CA LYS A 167 34.58 3.02 -20.34
C LYS A 167 33.09 2.73 -20.23
N VAL A 168 32.35 3.44 -19.39
CA VAL A 168 30.89 3.27 -19.23
C VAL A 168 30.16 3.54 -20.54
N ARG A 169 30.57 4.58 -21.29
CA ARG A 169 30.03 4.84 -22.63
C ARG A 169 30.32 3.74 -23.63
N SER A 170 31.55 3.21 -23.62
CA SER A 170 31.89 2.07 -24.48
C SER A 170 31.03 0.84 -24.21
N LEU A 171 30.53 0.66 -22.97
CA LEU A 171 29.58 -0.40 -22.64
C LEU A 171 28.23 -0.22 -23.33
N GLU A 172 27.78 1.02 -23.57
CA GLU A 172 26.47 1.28 -24.15
C GLU A 172 26.36 0.79 -25.60
N ILE A 173 27.47 0.92 -26.34
CA ILE A 173 27.62 0.48 -27.72
C ILE A 173 28.16 -0.96 -27.83
N ALA A 174 28.63 -1.55 -26.74
CA ALA A 174 29.22 -2.89 -26.75
C ALA A 174 28.15 -3.96 -27.04
N GLY A 175 28.44 -4.83 -28.01
CA GLY A 175 27.62 -6.01 -28.28
C GLY A 175 27.73 -7.06 -27.18
N PRO A 176 26.78 -8.02 -27.09
CA PRO A 176 26.75 -9.03 -26.02
C PRO A 176 28.05 -9.82 -25.84
N ASN A 177 28.73 -10.19 -26.94
CA ASN A 177 29.99 -10.91 -26.89
C ASN A 177 31.13 -10.09 -26.26
N GLN A 178 31.16 -8.79 -26.52
CA GLN A 178 32.17 -7.88 -25.95
C GLN A 178 31.92 -7.70 -24.45
N LEU A 179 30.65 -7.52 -24.05
CA LEU A 179 30.26 -7.44 -22.64
C LEU A 179 30.63 -8.71 -21.87
N VAL A 180 30.39 -9.89 -22.45
CA VAL A 180 30.81 -11.18 -21.86
C VAL A 180 32.34 -11.22 -21.71
N ALA A 181 33.09 -10.81 -22.73
CA ALA A 181 34.55 -10.79 -22.66
C ALA A 181 35.09 -9.82 -21.59
N ASP A 182 34.46 -8.65 -21.46
CA ASP A 182 34.82 -7.67 -20.44
C ASP A 182 34.42 -8.13 -19.04
N CYS A 183 33.24 -8.75 -18.86
CA CYS A 183 32.86 -9.38 -17.60
C CYS A 183 33.90 -10.44 -17.18
N LYS A 184 34.30 -11.34 -18.09
CA LYS A 184 35.35 -12.35 -17.81
C LYS A 184 36.67 -11.70 -17.42
N ARG A 185 37.08 -10.62 -18.09
CA ARG A 185 38.31 -9.88 -17.77
C ARG A 185 38.27 -9.29 -16.35
N HIS A 186 37.08 -8.92 -15.87
CA HIS A 186 36.87 -8.29 -14.57
C HIS A 186 36.43 -9.26 -13.46
N GLY A 187 36.31 -10.57 -13.74
CA GLY A 187 35.82 -11.56 -12.78
C GLY A 187 34.32 -11.41 -12.45
N LEU A 188 33.54 -10.83 -13.37
CA LEU A 188 32.10 -10.58 -13.21
C LEU A 188 31.26 -11.68 -13.88
N PRO A 189 30.02 -11.92 -13.41
CA PRO A 189 29.16 -12.98 -13.94
C PRO A 189 28.70 -12.69 -15.38
N THR A 190 28.75 -13.72 -16.23
CA THR A 190 28.55 -13.55 -17.68
C THR A 190 27.16 -13.93 -18.18
N SER A 191 26.38 -14.67 -17.38
CA SER A 191 25.05 -15.17 -17.75
C SER A 191 23.92 -14.12 -17.73
N ALA A 192 24.24 -12.82 -17.62
CA ALA A 192 23.22 -11.78 -17.38
C ALA A 192 22.52 -11.33 -18.65
N SER A 193 21.38 -10.65 -18.46
CA SER A 193 20.89 -9.75 -19.50
C SER A 193 21.96 -8.70 -19.83
N THR A 194 21.94 -8.21 -21.06
CA THR A 194 22.86 -7.17 -21.54
C THR A 194 22.91 -5.97 -20.58
N ASP A 195 21.74 -5.50 -20.10
CA ASP A 195 21.65 -4.36 -19.19
C ASP A 195 22.22 -4.65 -17.80
N ALA A 196 22.00 -5.87 -17.28
CA ALA A 196 22.60 -6.28 -16.01
C ALA A 196 24.13 -6.36 -16.12
N MET A 197 24.67 -6.90 -17.22
CA MET A 197 26.12 -6.90 -17.46
C MET A 197 26.69 -5.48 -17.54
N LYS A 198 26.02 -4.56 -18.27
CA LYS A 198 26.42 -3.15 -18.36
C LYS A 198 26.47 -2.50 -16.97
N SER A 199 25.43 -2.70 -16.15
CA SER A 199 25.36 -2.17 -14.79
C SER A 199 26.48 -2.70 -13.89
N GLN A 200 26.76 -4.01 -13.96
CA GLN A 200 27.83 -4.64 -13.19
C GLN A 200 29.22 -4.16 -13.61
N LEU A 201 29.48 -4.07 -14.91
CA LEU A 201 30.74 -3.55 -15.46
C LEU A 201 30.94 -2.08 -15.09
N LYS A 202 29.88 -1.27 -15.18
CA LYS A 202 29.90 0.12 -14.74
C LYS A 202 30.28 0.24 -13.26
N GLN A 203 29.64 -0.52 -12.38
CA GLN A 203 29.98 -0.54 -10.96
C GLN A 203 31.44 -0.98 -10.71
N ALA A 204 31.91 -2.00 -11.42
CA ALA A 204 33.29 -2.47 -11.31
C ALA A 204 34.31 -1.42 -11.81
N PHE A 205 34.01 -0.69 -12.88
CA PHE A 205 34.87 0.42 -13.33
C PHE A 205 34.92 1.55 -12.32
N VAL A 206 33.80 1.89 -11.68
CA VAL A 206 33.76 2.87 -10.58
C VAL A 206 34.61 2.40 -9.42
N TRP A 207 34.42 1.17 -8.92
CA TRP A 207 35.23 0.64 -7.82
C TRP A 207 36.72 0.62 -8.15
N LYS A 208 37.10 0.26 -9.38
CA LYS A 208 38.50 0.26 -9.80
C LYS A 208 39.16 1.66 -9.78
N ALA A 209 38.36 2.72 -9.90
CA ALA A 209 38.83 4.11 -9.81
C ALA A 209 38.75 4.71 -8.39
N LEU A 210 38.08 4.05 -7.44
CA LEU A 210 38.00 4.53 -6.07
C LEU A 210 39.34 4.34 -5.32
N PRO A 211 39.70 5.26 -4.42
CA PRO A 211 40.83 5.09 -3.52
C PRO A 211 40.53 4.04 -2.43
N ALA A 212 41.56 3.48 -1.81
CA ALA A 212 41.44 2.35 -0.87
C ALA A 212 40.46 2.62 0.31
N HIS A 213 40.43 3.85 0.84
CA HIS A 213 39.54 4.20 1.95
C HIS A 213 38.05 4.26 1.55
N GLU A 214 37.75 4.64 0.31
CA GLU A 214 36.38 4.60 -0.24
C GLU A 214 35.95 3.17 -0.54
N LEU A 215 36.84 2.32 -1.05
CA LEU A 215 36.57 0.89 -1.21
C LEU A 215 36.32 0.20 0.14
N LEU A 216 37.04 0.59 1.20
CA LEU A 216 36.77 0.09 2.54
C LEU A 216 35.35 0.49 3.02
N ARG A 217 34.89 1.70 2.66
CA ARG A 217 33.52 2.15 2.95
C ARG A 217 32.49 1.33 2.17
N GLU A 218 32.74 1.04 0.90
CA GLU A 218 31.91 0.14 0.09
C GLU A 218 31.86 -1.27 0.69
N CYS A 219 33.02 -1.83 1.08
CA CYS A 219 33.10 -3.13 1.72
C CYS A 219 32.22 -3.18 2.99
N LYS A 220 32.30 -2.15 3.84
CA LYS A 220 31.45 -2.04 5.04
C LYS A 220 29.96 -1.94 4.69
N ALA A 221 29.60 -1.17 3.65
CA ALA A 221 28.21 -1.08 3.18
C ALA A 221 27.67 -2.43 2.68
N HIS A 222 28.56 -3.30 2.21
CA HIS A 222 28.27 -4.68 1.80
C HIS A 222 28.49 -5.72 2.91
N ASN A 223 28.60 -5.30 4.18
CA ASN A 223 28.83 -6.16 5.35
C ASN A 223 30.12 -7.01 5.29
N LEU A 224 31.14 -6.54 4.55
CA LEU A 224 32.47 -7.11 4.56
C LEU A 224 33.31 -6.48 5.68
N SER A 225 34.07 -7.33 6.37
CA SER A 225 35.10 -6.91 7.34
C SER A 225 36.50 -7.25 6.80
N PRO A 226 37.02 -6.51 5.81
CA PRO A 226 38.35 -6.77 5.26
C PRO A 226 39.42 -6.63 6.34
N SER A 227 40.33 -7.60 6.44
CA SER A 227 41.54 -7.48 7.25
C SER A 227 42.56 -6.68 6.47
N VAL A 228 42.63 -5.37 6.70
CA VAL A 228 43.65 -4.51 6.08
C VAL A 228 44.93 -4.66 6.89
N GLY A 229 45.87 -5.47 6.42
CA GLY A 229 47.24 -5.53 6.96
C GLY A 229 48.07 -4.31 6.54
N ASP A 230 49.31 -4.23 7.04
CA ASP A 230 50.32 -3.21 6.67
C ASP A 230 50.86 -3.39 5.23
N LEU A 231 49.98 -3.69 4.27
CA LEU A 231 50.33 -3.84 2.85
C LEU A 231 50.45 -2.48 2.17
N ALA A 232 51.21 -2.44 1.08
CA ALA A 232 51.28 -1.27 0.20
C ALA A 232 49.87 -0.88 -0.27
N GLU A 233 49.59 0.43 -0.35
CA GLU A 233 48.26 1.00 -0.65
C GLU A 233 47.63 0.40 -1.92
N GLU A 234 48.43 0.17 -2.96
CA GLU A 234 47.95 -0.41 -4.22
C GLU A 234 47.56 -1.89 -4.10
N SER A 235 48.30 -2.68 -3.32
CA SER A 235 47.94 -4.08 -3.04
C SER A 235 46.66 -4.17 -2.21
N THR A 236 46.53 -3.31 -1.20
CA THR A 236 45.31 -3.21 -0.38
C THR A 236 44.11 -2.82 -1.25
N ARG A 237 44.29 -1.88 -2.18
CA ARG A 237 43.23 -1.43 -3.09
C ARG A 237 42.75 -2.56 -4.00
N GLU A 238 43.66 -3.32 -4.61
CA GLU A 238 43.29 -4.45 -5.49
C GLU A 238 42.59 -5.55 -4.69
N GLU A 239 43.05 -5.87 -3.47
CA GLU A 239 42.38 -6.86 -2.61
C GLU A 239 40.93 -6.44 -2.26
N LEU A 240 40.72 -5.18 -1.88
CA LEU A 240 39.38 -4.66 -1.58
C LEU A 240 38.46 -4.69 -2.82
N TYR A 241 38.99 -4.32 -4.00
CA TYR A 241 38.25 -4.42 -5.27
C TYR A 241 37.82 -5.87 -5.55
N GLN A 242 38.73 -6.83 -5.41
CA GLN A 242 38.41 -8.25 -5.62
C GLN A 242 37.37 -8.77 -4.62
N GLN A 243 37.42 -8.33 -3.35
CA GLN A 243 36.39 -8.69 -2.36
C GLN A 243 34.99 -8.16 -2.74
N LEU A 244 34.89 -6.93 -3.25
CA LEU A 244 33.63 -6.36 -3.72
C LEU A 244 33.08 -7.08 -4.96
N VAL A 245 33.95 -7.40 -5.93
CA VAL A 245 33.59 -8.23 -7.09
C VAL A 245 33.06 -9.60 -6.64
N ASN A 246 33.73 -10.24 -5.67
CA ASN A 246 33.28 -11.51 -5.10
C ASN A 246 31.94 -11.41 -4.38
N VAL A 247 31.62 -10.28 -3.72
CA VAL A 247 30.29 -10.07 -3.13
C VAL A 247 29.23 -9.88 -4.21
N MET A 248 29.51 -9.09 -5.24
CA MET A 248 28.58 -8.93 -6.37
C MET A 248 28.26 -10.29 -7.01
N TRP A 249 29.29 -11.14 -7.12
CA TRP A 249 29.16 -12.52 -7.59
C TRP A 249 28.27 -13.36 -6.67
N ASN A 250 28.59 -13.40 -5.38
CA ASN A 250 27.86 -14.19 -4.40
C ASN A 250 26.41 -13.76 -4.31
N ASN A 251 26.14 -12.45 -4.22
CA ASN A 251 24.78 -11.91 -4.15
C ASN A 251 23.94 -12.32 -5.37
N ARG A 252 24.55 -12.37 -6.55
CA ARG A 252 23.85 -12.80 -7.75
C ARG A 252 23.55 -14.30 -7.74
N CYS A 253 24.53 -15.12 -7.37
CA CYS A 253 24.30 -16.55 -7.22
C CYS A 253 23.21 -16.82 -6.17
N GLU A 254 23.29 -16.18 -5.01
CA GLU A 254 22.32 -16.28 -3.92
C GLU A 254 20.92 -15.81 -4.38
N ALA A 255 20.82 -14.72 -5.16
CA ALA A 255 19.56 -14.27 -5.75
C ALA A 255 18.95 -15.27 -6.75
N ARG A 256 19.75 -16.19 -7.30
CA ARG A 256 19.27 -17.32 -8.11
C ARG A 256 19.11 -18.62 -7.31
N GLY A 257 19.33 -18.60 -6.00
CA GLY A 257 19.25 -19.77 -5.11
C GLY A 257 20.50 -20.65 -5.14
N ILE A 258 21.63 -20.17 -5.67
CA ILE A 258 22.89 -20.91 -5.78
C ILE A 258 23.82 -20.53 -4.61
N PRO A 259 24.21 -21.49 -3.74
CA PRO A 259 25.05 -21.20 -2.58
C PRO A 259 26.54 -21.13 -2.95
N ALA A 260 26.95 -20.03 -3.60
CA ALA A 260 28.32 -19.84 -4.11
C ALA A 260 29.43 -20.12 -3.08
N LYS A 261 29.23 -19.71 -1.82
CA LYS A 261 30.18 -19.97 -0.72
C LYS A 261 30.36 -21.46 -0.42
N ARG A 262 29.30 -22.27 -0.51
CA ARG A 262 29.32 -23.72 -0.24
C ARG A 262 29.94 -24.50 -1.39
N LEU A 263 29.79 -24.01 -2.62
CA LEU A 263 30.40 -24.64 -3.80
C LEU A 263 31.93 -24.57 -3.77
N GLY A 264 32.51 -23.56 -3.13
CA GLY A 264 33.97 -23.40 -2.98
C GLY A 264 34.71 -23.12 -4.30
N SER A 265 33.99 -22.89 -5.41
CA SER A 265 34.54 -22.60 -6.73
C SER A 265 33.67 -21.57 -7.47
N ALA A 266 34.29 -20.44 -7.82
CA ALA A 266 33.63 -19.39 -8.62
C ALA A 266 33.25 -19.91 -10.02
N GLN A 267 34.12 -20.73 -10.63
CA GLN A 267 33.85 -21.31 -11.95
C GLN A 267 32.61 -22.23 -11.93
N LEU A 268 32.52 -23.13 -10.92
CA LEU A 268 31.33 -23.99 -10.79
C LEU A 268 30.07 -23.17 -10.52
N SER A 269 30.19 -22.07 -9.79
CA SER A 269 29.06 -21.16 -9.55
C SER A 269 28.60 -20.47 -10.84
N ASP A 270 29.53 -20.09 -11.74
CA ASP A 270 29.20 -19.50 -13.06
C ASP A 270 28.50 -20.52 -13.95
N GLU A 271 29.04 -21.73 -14.02
CA GLU A 271 28.47 -22.83 -14.80
C GLU A 271 27.06 -23.20 -14.32
N LEU A 272 26.82 -23.19 -13.00
CA LEU A 272 25.47 -23.38 -12.44
C LEU A 272 24.56 -22.20 -12.72
N LEU A 273 25.07 -20.98 -12.60
CA LEU A 273 24.29 -19.77 -12.84
C LEU A 273 23.82 -19.72 -14.30
N GLU A 274 24.69 -20.03 -15.27
CA GLU A 274 24.34 -20.18 -16.68
C GLU A 274 23.26 -21.25 -16.89
N GLN A 275 23.38 -22.40 -16.24
CA GLN A 275 22.39 -23.47 -16.34
C GLN A 275 21.04 -23.05 -15.75
N VAL A 276 21.03 -22.39 -14.59
CA VAL A 276 19.79 -21.92 -13.95
C VAL A 276 19.14 -20.80 -14.75
N ASP A 277 19.93 -19.86 -15.28
CA ASP A 277 19.45 -18.80 -16.16
C ASP A 277 18.85 -19.41 -17.45
N HIS A 278 19.46 -20.47 -17.98
CA HIS A 278 18.90 -21.22 -19.11
C HIS A 278 17.56 -21.89 -18.76
N LEU A 279 17.45 -22.53 -17.58
CA LEU A 279 16.21 -23.13 -17.12
C LEU A 279 15.08 -22.11 -17.00
N GLN A 280 15.36 -20.89 -16.54
CA GLN A 280 14.34 -19.84 -16.41
C GLN A 280 13.74 -19.36 -17.72
N VAL A 281 14.49 -19.45 -18.83
CA VAL A 281 14.01 -19.07 -20.16
C VAL A 281 13.41 -20.25 -20.94
N MET A 282 13.48 -21.47 -20.40
CA MET A 282 12.89 -22.65 -21.04
C MET A 282 11.37 -22.63 -20.96
N GLY A 283 10.72 -23.06 -22.05
CA GLY A 283 9.28 -23.33 -22.05
C GLY A 283 8.92 -24.65 -21.31
N PRO A 284 7.63 -24.87 -20.97
CA PRO A 284 7.19 -26.02 -20.18
C PRO A 284 7.59 -27.39 -20.76
N LEU A 285 7.55 -27.55 -22.09
CA LEU A 285 7.94 -28.80 -22.75
C LEU A 285 9.44 -29.08 -22.64
N SER A 286 10.28 -28.05 -22.71
CA SER A 286 11.73 -28.17 -22.55
C SER A 286 12.09 -28.51 -21.11
N LEU A 287 11.43 -27.87 -20.14
CA LEU A 287 11.56 -28.22 -18.73
C LEU A 287 11.16 -29.68 -18.49
N GLN A 288 10.02 -30.13 -19.04
CA GLN A 288 9.61 -31.54 -18.95
C GLN A 288 10.66 -32.50 -19.54
N ALA A 289 11.30 -32.14 -20.64
CA ALA A 289 12.37 -32.94 -21.24
C ALA A 289 13.61 -33.00 -20.31
N GLU A 290 13.98 -31.89 -19.68
CA GLU A 290 15.06 -31.84 -18.69
C GLU A 290 14.79 -32.71 -17.46
N TYR A 291 13.55 -32.74 -16.96
CA TYR A 291 13.14 -33.65 -15.88
C TYR A 291 13.36 -35.11 -16.26
N ARG A 292 12.90 -35.49 -17.45
CA ARG A 292 13.08 -36.85 -17.97
C ARG A 292 14.56 -37.19 -18.12
N ARG A 293 15.38 -36.22 -18.55
CA ARG A 293 16.84 -36.37 -18.67
C ARG A 293 17.49 -36.62 -17.30
N MET A 294 17.03 -35.93 -16.25
CA MET A 294 17.53 -36.10 -14.88
C MET A 294 16.95 -37.32 -14.14
N GLY A 295 16.00 -38.04 -14.76
CA GLY A 295 15.35 -39.22 -14.18
C GLY A 295 14.33 -38.86 -13.10
N ILE A 296 13.68 -37.70 -13.21
CA ILE A 296 12.73 -37.15 -12.24
C ILE A 296 11.31 -37.19 -12.82
N THR A 297 10.33 -37.51 -11.99
CA THR A 297 8.91 -37.46 -12.38
C THR A 297 8.46 -36.01 -12.52
N TYR A 298 8.00 -35.64 -13.72
CA TYR A 298 7.41 -34.33 -13.99
C TYR A 298 5.94 -34.32 -13.56
N ASP A 299 5.58 -33.40 -12.67
CA ASP A 299 4.19 -33.17 -12.28
C ASP A 299 3.63 -31.96 -13.06
N PRO A 300 2.60 -32.14 -13.91
CA PRO A 300 1.99 -31.05 -14.67
C PRO A 300 1.24 -30.02 -13.80
N LYS A 301 1.00 -30.29 -12.51
CA LYS A 301 0.33 -29.36 -11.60
C LYS A 301 1.24 -28.29 -11.02
N LEU A 302 2.56 -28.51 -11.07
CA LEU A 302 3.53 -27.54 -10.56
C LEU A 302 3.58 -26.32 -11.47
N ASP A 303 3.68 -25.13 -10.87
CA ASP A 303 3.97 -23.94 -11.64
C ASP A 303 5.39 -23.99 -12.23
N MET A 304 5.64 -23.11 -13.20
CA MET A 304 6.90 -23.08 -13.95
C MET A 304 8.09 -22.74 -13.05
N GLN A 305 7.92 -21.88 -12.05
CA GLN A 305 8.99 -21.48 -11.14
C GLN A 305 9.34 -22.60 -10.16
N ALA A 306 8.35 -23.29 -9.59
CA ALA A 306 8.56 -24.49 -8.78
C ALA A 306 9.32 -25.58 -9.58
N THR A 307 8.96 -25.72 -10.86
CA THR A 307 9.63 -26.63 -11.79
C THR A 307 11.12 -26.27 -11.98
N VAL A 308 11.43 -24.98 -12.16
CA VAL A 308 12.81 -24.47 -12.30
C VAL A 308 13.60 -24.61 -11.01
N ASP A 309 13.01 -24.26 -9.86
CA ASP A 309 13.66 -24.36 -8.56
C ASP A 309 14.12 -25.79 -8.26
N ARG A 310 13.32 -26.79 -8.60
CA ARG A 310 13.70 -28.20 -8.43
C ARG A 310 14.86 -28.61 -9.31
N LEU A 311 14.86 -28.24 -10.58
CA LEU A 311 16.01 -28.53 -11.46
C LEU A 311 17.26 -27.79 -10.98
N ARG A 312 17.12 -26.55 -10.47
CA ARG A 312 18.21 -25.83 -9.83
C ARG A 312 18.77 -26.61 -8.63
N ASP A 313 17.93 -27.00 -7.68
CA ASP A 313 18.39 -27.67 -6.45
C ASP A 313 19.13 -28.98 -6.77
N MET A 314 18.63 -29.69 -7.78
CA MET A 314 19.27 -30.87 -8.35
C MET A 314 20.66 -30.61 -8.93
N LEU A 315 20.80 -29.56 -9.75
CA LEU A 315 22.09 -29.14 -10.31
C LEU A 315 23.06 -28.72 -9.20
N ILE A 316 22.57 -28.01 -8.19
CA ILE A 316 23.37 -27.60 -7.03
C ILE A 316 23.90 -28.85 -6.30
N TRP A 317 23.05 -29.82 -5.97
CA TRP A 317 23.48 -31.05 -5.30
C TRP A 317 24.49 -31.86 -6.12
N GLU A 318 24.30 -31.93 -7.44
CA GLU A 318 25.24 -32.58 -8.34
C GLU A 318 26.61 -31.88 -8.38
N ALA A 319 26.67 -30.58 -8.08
CA ALA A 319 27.90 -29.78 -8.04
C ALA A 319 28.52 -29.63 -6.65
N LEU A 320 27.74 -29.76 -5.57
CA LEU A 320 28.23 -29.54 -4.19
C LEU A 320 29.39 -30.49 -3.83
N PRO A 321 30.43 -30.01 -3.12
CA PRO A 321 31.45 -30.88 -2.53
C PRO A 321 30.85 -31.96 -1.62
N LEU A 322 31.55 -33.09 -1.44
CA LEU A 322 31.01 -34.22 -0.68
C LEU A 322 30.61 -33.84 0.76
N GLY A 323 31.42 -33.04 1.45
CA GLY A 323 31.12 -32.60 2.82
C GLY A 323 29.87 -31.72 2.90
N GLU A 324 29.67 -30.84 1.93
CA GLU A 324 28.46 -29.99 1.85
C GLU A 324 27.21 -30.80 1.48
N LEU A 325 27.37 -31.83 0.65
CA LEU A 325 26.27 -32.74 0.33
C LEU A 325 25.87 -33.59 1.55
N GLN A 326 26.84 -34.01 2.38
CA GLN A 326 26.58 -34.66 3.66
C GLN A 326 25.83 -33.74 4.61
N GLU A 327 26.18 -32.45 4.60
CA GLU A 327 25.48 -31.42 5.37
C GLU A 327 24.02 -31.29 4.93
N ASP A 328 23.74 -31.23 3.63
CA ASP A 328 22.37 -31.19 3.11
C ASP A 328 21.56 -32.44 3.49
N CYS A 329 22.17 -33.63 3.42
CA CYS A 329 21.52 -34.84 3.91
C CYS A 329 21.23 -34.75 5.40
N ARG A 330 22.19 -34.29 6.21
CA ARG A 330 22.06 -34.15 7.66
C ARG A 330 20.95 -33.17 8.05
N GLN A 331 20.89 -32.01 7.40
CA GLN A 331 19.86 -30.99 7.63
C GLN A 331 18.46 -31.50 7.28
N ARG A 332 18.35 -32.43 6.32
CA ARG A 332 17.09 -33.06 5.92
C ARG A 332 16.78 -34.36 6.69
N GLY A 333 17.56 -34.70 7.72
CA GLY A 333 17.38 -35.94 8.50
C GLY A 333 17.69 -37.23 7.73
N LEU A 334 18.39 -37.14 6.59
CA LEU A 334 18.74 -38.28 5.76
C LEU A 334 20.08 -38.88 6.22
N PRO A 335 20.30 -40.19 6.07
CA PRO A 335 21.60 -40.77 6.34
C PRO A 335 22.66 -40.18 5.39
N HIS A 336 23.89 -39.98 5.88
CA HIS A 336 24.94 -39.22 5.18
C HIS A 336 26.31 -39.95 5.12
N SER A 337 26.39 -41.19 5.62
CA SER A 337 27.62 -41.99 5.63
C SER A 337 27.91 -42.73 4.31
N ASP A 338 27.01 -42.63 3.33
CA ASP A 338 27.08 -43.40 2.10
C ASP A 338 27.85 -42.68 0.97
N GLY A 339 28.10 -43.39 -0.14
CA GLY A 339 28.70 -42.77 -1.32
C GLY A 339 27.83 -41.68 -1.95
N ARG A 340 28.47 -40.71 -2.63
CA ARG A 340 27.82 -39.55 -3.30
C ARG A 340 26.54 -39.91 -4.05
N LYS A 341 26.55 -40.98 -4.86
CA LYS A 341 25.40 -41.41 -5.67
C LYS A 341 24.18 -41.80 -4.83
N ALA A 342 24.39 -42.48 -3.70
CA ALA A 342 23.30 -42.87 -2.80
C ALA A 342 22.70 -41.65 -2.08
N MET A 343 23.55 -40.68 -1.67
CA MET A 343 23.09 -39.42 -1.10
C MET A 343 22.25 -38.61 -2.10
N LEU A 344 22.72 -38.44 -3.33
CA LEU A 344 21.96 -37.76 -4.39
C LEU A 344 20.62 -38.45 -4.67
N GLN A 345 20.59 -39.79 -4.69
CA GLN A 345 19.36 -40.54 -4.89
C GLN A 345 18.34 -40.31 -3.76
N ARG A 346 18.79 -40.25 -2.51
CA ARG A 346 17.89 -39.95 -1.38
C ARG A 346 17.40 -38.51 -1.37
N LEU A 347 18.27 -37.55 -1.69
CA LEU A 347 17.87 -36.14 -1.82
C LEU A 347 16.81 -35.96 -2.92
N ARG A 348 17.00 -36.64 -4.06
CA ARG A 348 15.99 -36.73 -5.13
C ARG A 348 14.66 -37.28 -4.63
N GLN A 349 14.70 -38.47 -4.03
CA GLN A 349 13.50 -39.11 -3.49
C GLN A 349 12.80 -38.20 -2.47
N ARG A 350 13.55 -37.58 -1.56
CA ARG A 350 13.01 -36.66 -0.57
C ARG A 350 12.33 -35.46 -1.24
N LEU A 351 12.98 -34.84 -2.22
CA LEU A 351 12.41 -33.74 -2.98
C LEU A 351 11.13 -34.15 -3.73
N ASP A 352 11.09 -35.36 -4.29
CA ASP A 352 9.89 -35.90 -4.95
C ASP A 352 8.71 -35.95 -3.97
N HIS A 353 8.92 -36.45 -2.74
CA HIS A 353 7.86 -36.49 -1.75
C HIS A 353 7.47 -35.09 -1.25
N GLU A 354 8.43 -34.19 -1.03
CA GLU A 354 8.14 -32.79 -0.64
C GLU A 354 7.19 -32.12 -1.66
N LEU A 355 7.32 -32.44 -2.94
CA LEU A 355 6.48 -31.87 -3.99
C LEU A 355 5.12 -32.55 -4.11
N GLU A 356 5.05 -33.85 -3.85
CA GLU A 356 3.76 -34.53 -3.74
C GLU A 356 2.90 -33.90 -2.62
N LEU A 357 3.54 -33.44 -1.55
CA LEU A 357 2.89 -32.68 -0.47
C LEU A 357 2.54 -31.24 -0.90
N GLU A 358 3.43 -30.52 -1.58
CA GLU A 358 3.12 -29.19 -2.12
C GLU A 358 1.97 -29.22 -3.14
N ALA A 359 1.91 -30.26 -3.99
CA ALA A 359 0.83 -30.48 -4.94
C ALA A 359 -0.52 -30.80 -4.26
N GLN A 360 -0.49 -31.22 -2.99
CA GLN A 360 -1.66 -31.38 -2.13
C GLN A 360 -2.02 -30.10 -1.36
N GLY A 361 -1.26 -29.02 -1.55
CA GLY A 361 -1.49 -27.71 -0.93
C GLY A 361 -0.74 -27.49 0.39
N LEU A 362 0.21 -28.36 0.76
CA LEU A 362 1.03 -28.19 1.97
C LEU A 362 2.29 -27.37 1.66
N PRO A 363 2.55 -26.23 2.33
CA PRO A 363 3.68 -25.36 1.99
C PRO A 363 5.01 -25.87 2.59
N VAL A 364 5.49 -27.04 2.15
CA VAL A 364 6.62 -27.78 2.77
C VAL A 364 7.87 -26.91 2.97
N ARG A 365 8.23 -26.10 1.96
CA ARG A 365 9.40 -25.20 2.05
C ARG A 365 9.24 -24.14 3.14
N ARG A 366 8.02 -23.64 3.35
CA ARG A 366 7.70 -22.60 4.34
C ARG A 366 7.59 -23.16 5.76
N LEU A 367 7.19 -24.42 5.88
CA LEU A 367 7.07 -25.13 7.17
C LEU A 367 8.44 -25.48 7.80
N GLY A 368 9.55 -25.21 7.10
CA GLY A 368 10.89 -25.55 7.59
C GLY A 368 11.34 -26.97 7.27
N GLY A 369 10.59 -27.69 6.41
CA GLY A 369 10.99 -28.98 5.86
C GLY A 369 9.91 -30.05 5.91
N TYR A 370 10.24 -31.22 5.37
CA TYR A 370 9.32 -32.33 5.21
C TYR A 370 8.73 -32.89 6.52
N GLU A 371 9.51 -32.97 7.61
CA GLU A 371 8.98 -33.56 8.86
C GLU A 371 7.79 -32.74 9.40
N ALA A 372 7.91 -31.41 9.42
CA ALA A 372 6.81 -30.51 9.77
C ALA A 372 5.61 -30.64 8.81
N ALA A 373 5.86 -30.89 7.52
CA ALA A 373 4.80 -31.12 6.55
C ALA A 373 4.08 -32.46 6.74
N MET A 374 4.79 -33.51 7.16
CA MET A 374 4.19 -34.80 7.50
C MET A 374 3.30 -34.67 8.74
N GLU A 375 3.78 -33.99 9.79
CA GLU A 375 2.99 -33.71 10.98
C GLU A 375 1.71 -32.93 10.63
N LEU A 376 1.81 -31.92 9.76
CA LEU A 376 0.65 -31.16 9.28
C LEU A 376 -0.30 -32.01 8.42
N MET A 377 0.21 -32.93 7.61
CA MET A 377 -0.61 -33.85 6.83
C MET A 377 -1.40 -34.81 7.73
N GLU A 378 -0.78 -35.35 8.79
CA GLU A 378 -1.49 -36.15 9.80
C GLU A 378 -2.60 -35.33 10.46
N GLN A 379 -2.35 -34.05 10.75
CA GLN A 379 -3.39 -33.14 11.25
C GLN A 379 -4.50 -32.91 10.22
N TYR A 380 -4.19 -32.76 8.93
CA TYR A 380 -5.19 -32.61 7.86
C TYR A 380 -6.10 -33.83 7.77
N GLU A 381 -5.55 -35.05 7.87
CA GLU A 381 -6.33 -36.28 7.89
C GLU A 381 -7.27 -36.34 9.10
N ALA A 382 -6.81 -35.88 10.27
CA ALA A 382 -7.64 -35.78 11.47
C ALA A 382 -8.76 -34.73 11.29
N ILE A 383 -8.45 -33.57 10.71
CA ILE A 383 -9.41 -32.50 10.42
C ILE A 383 -10.49 -32.98 9.43
N ASP A 384 -10.11 -33.71 8.38
CA ASP A 384 -11.05 -34.24 7.38
C ASP A 384 -12.02 -35.28 7.97
N GLN A 385 -11.64 -35.91 9.09
CA GLN A 385 -12.48 -36.85 9.83
C GLN A 385 -13.41 -36.18 10.85
N MET A 386 -13.26 -34.88 11.12
CA MET A 386 -14.12 -34.16 12.08
C MET A 386 -15.58 -34.13 11.62
N SER A 387 -16.48 -34.28 12.59
CA SER A 387 -17.92 -34.08 12.36
C SER A 387 -18.23 -32.60 12.14
N THR A 388 -19.39 -32.31 11.56
CA THR A 388 -19.82 -30.91 11.39
C THR A 388 -20.00 -30.24 12.76
N GLU A 389 -20.47 -31.00 13.76
CA GLU A 389 -20.65 -30.56 15.13
C GLU A 389 -19.32 -30.17 15.78
N ASP A 390 -18.27 -31.00 15.64
CA ASP A 390 -16.94 -30.72 16.18
C ASP A 390 -16.31 -29.48 15.51
N LEU A 391 -16.49 -29.33 14.19
CA LEU A 391 -16.00 -28.16 13.45
C LEU A 391 -16.71 -26.87 13.90
N VAL A 392 -18.02 -26.92 14.16
CA VAL A 392 -18.79 -25.79 14.68
C VAL A 392 -18.38 -25.47 16.12
N GLU A 393 -18.14 -26.48 16.97
CA GLU A 393 -17.65 -26.28 18.34
C GLU A 393 -16.26 -25.65 18.36
N TRP A 394 -15.34 -26.15 17.53
CA TRP A 394 -14.02 -25.53 17.31
C TRP A 394 -14.16 -24.07 16.88
N TYR A 395 -15.03 -23.78 15.91
CA TYR A 395 -15.23 -22.43 15.39
C TYR A 395 -15.74 -21.48 16.47
N LYS A 396 -16.69 -21.94 17.31
CA LYS A 396 -17.16 -21.19 18.49
C LYS A 396 -16.02 -20.92 19.49
N GLY A 397 -15.10 -21.87 19.66
CA GLY A 397 -13.92 -21.75 20.50
C GLY A 397 -12.96 -20.62 20.09
N THR A 398 -12.95 -20.23 18.81
CA THR A 398 -12.12 -19.12 18.30
C THR A 398 -12.64 -17.72 18.68
N GLY A 399 -13.80 -17.63 19.35
CA GLY A 399 -14.47 -16.36 19.66
C GLY A 399 -15.29 -15.77 18.51
N CYS A 400 -15.29 -16.42 17.34
CA CYS A 400 -16.16 -16.07 16.23
C CYS A 400 -17.63 -16.38 16.55
N PRO A 401 -18.58 -15.56 16.07
CA PRO A 401 -20.00 -15.84 16.25
C PRO A 401 -20.45 -16.99 15.36
N GLU A 402 -21.40 -17.80 15.83
CA GLU A 402 -21.96 -18.91 15.04
C GLU A 402 -22.60 -18.37 13.75
N ASP A 403 -21.96 -18.67 12.62
CA ASP A 403 -22.40 -18.29 11.29
C ASP A 403 -23.22 -19.44 10.69
N LYS A 404 -24.53 -19.28 10.59
CA LYS A 404 -25.41 -20.37 10.12
C LYS A 404 -25.26 -20.66 8.63
N ASN A 405 -24.63 -19.73 7.89
CA ASN A 405 -24.43 -19.88 6.46
C ASN A 405 -23.08 -20.53 6.12
N ILE A 406 -22.22 -20.77 7.12
CA ILE A 406 -20.93 -21.42 6.88
C ILE A 406 -21.14 -22.90 6.56
N THR A 407 -20.59 -23.33 5.44
CA THR A 407 -20.61 -24.72 5.00
C THR A 407 -19.56 -25.54 5.74
N LYS A 408 -19.73 -26.87 5.73
CA LYS A 408 -18.72 -27.78 6.31
C LYS A 408 -17.37 -27.61 5.60
N GLU A 409 -17.40 -27.44 4.28
CA GLU A 409 -16.22 -27.26 3.44
C GLU A 409 -15.45 -25.98 3.78
N GLU A 410 -16.16 -24.85 4.00
CA GLU A 410 -15.55 -23.60 4.46
C GLU A 410 -14.94 -23.72 5.86
N LEU A 411 -15.62 -24.43 6.77
CA LEU A 411 -15.07 -24.73 8.10
C LEU A 411 -13.79 -25.58 7.99
N LEU A 412 -13.80 -26.63 7.17
CA LEU A 412 -12.61 -27.46 6.94
C LEU A 412 -11.44 -26.64 6.38
N GLN A 413 -11.71 -25.78 5.40
CA GLN A 413 -10.67 -24.90 4.83
C GLN A 413 -10.12 -23.93 5.89
N LEU A 414 -10.98 -23.39 6.76
CA LEU A 414 -10.57 -22.48 7.83
C LEU A 414 -9.70 -23.19 8.87
N VAL A 415 -10.08 -24.39 9.31
CA VAL A 415 -9.29 -25.19 10.27
C VAL A 415 -7.95 -25.59 9.67
N LYS A 416 -7.93 -26.02 8.39
CA LYS A 416 -6.69 -26.35 7.68
C LYS A 416 -5.77 -25.14 7.52
N ALA A 417 -6.31 -23.98 7.18
CA ALA A 417 -5.54 -22.73 7.12
C ALA A 417 -4.93 -22.38 8.49
N MET A 418 -5.70 -22.52 9.57
CA MET A 418 -5.18 -22.29 10.93
C MET A 418 -4.07 -23.27 11.29
N ALA A 419 -4.22 -24.57 10.99
CA ALA A 419 -3.19 -25.57 11.23
C ALA A 419 -1.89 -25.26 10.46
N VAL A 420 -1.99 -24.76 9.22
CA VAL A 420 -0.81 -24.26 8.47
C VAL A 420 -0.14 -23.13 9.24
N TRP A 421 -0.89 -22.12 9.66
CA TRP A 421 -0.34 -20.96 10.36
C TRP A 421 0.31 -21.34 11.70
N GLU A 422 -0.30 -22.27 12.45
CA GLU A 422 0.26 -22.82 13.69
C GLU A 422 1.55 -23.62 13.45
N ALA A 423 1.73 -24.19 12.26
CA ALA A 423 2.95 -24.91 11.89
C ALA A 423 4.03 -24.00 11.26
N LEU A 424 3.69 -22.80 10.78
CA LEU A 424 4.65 -21.88 10.18
C LEU A 424 5.64 -21.30 11.23
N PRO A 425 6.94 -21.18 10.89
CA PRO A 425 7.90 -20.41 11.69
C PRO A 425 7.50 -18.94 11.82
N LEU A 426 7.90 -18.27 12.89
CA LEU A 426 7.52 -16.87 13.15
C LEU A 426 7.86 -15.92 11.98
N THR A 427 8.98 -16.15 11.30
CA THR A 427 9.41 -15.36 10.12
C THR A 427 8.46 -15.51 8.94
N GLU A 428 7.98 -16.72 8.67
CA GLU A 428 7.03 -17.01 7.58
C GLU A 428 5.61 -16.56 7.95
N LEU A 429 5.22 -16.67 9.21
CA LEU A 429 3.94 -16.19 9.71
C LEU A 429 3.85 -14.66 9.66
N SER A 430 4.96 -13.97 9.92
CA SER A 430 5.06 -12.51 9.74
C SER A 430 4.90 -12.12 8.26
N GLN A 431 5.49 -12.89 7.34
CA GLN A 431 5.31 -12.68 5.90
C GLN A 431 3.86 -12.96 5.47
N GLU A 432 3.25 -14.02 6.00
CA GLU A 432 1.84 -14.36 5.76
C GLU A 432 0.92 -13.20 6.19
N CYS A 433 1.20 -12.56 7.33
CA CYS A 433 0.48 -11.35 7.76
C CYS A 433 0.60 -10.21 6.75
N VAL A 434 1.81 -9.95 6.22
CA VAL A 434 2.02 -8.91 5.20
C VAL A 434 1.26 -9.24 3.91
N GLN A 435 1.31 -10.49 3.46
CA GLN A 435 0.60 -10.96 2.26
C GLN A 435 -0.92 -10.80 2.40
N ASN A 436 -1.45 -11.09 3.59
CA ASN A 436 -2.88 -10.94 3.93
C ASN A 436 -3.25 -9.52 4.40
N LYS A 437 -2.35 -8.54 4.26
CA LYS A 437 -2.56 -7.13 4.65
C LYS A 437 -2.92 -6.93 6.13
N VAL A 438 -2.51 -7.84 6.98
CA VAL A 438 -2.71 -7.75 8.44
C VAL A 438 -1.72 -6.73 9.01
N VAL A 439 -2.25 -5.64 9.55
CA VAL A 439 -1.44 -4.61 10.21
C VAL A 439 -1.07 -5.08 11.61
N VAL A 440 0.19 -5.47 11.81
CA VAL A 440 0.69 -5.91 13.11
C VAL A 440 1.52 -4.80 13.76
N LYS A 441 0.93 -4.13 14.76
CA LYS A 441 1.65 -3.17 15.62
C LYS A 441 2.24 -3.92 16.82
N ASP A 442 3.41 -3.48 17.27
CA ASP A 442 4.01 -3.88 18.55
C ASP A 442 4.39 -5.36 18.76
N LEU A 443 4.70 -6.11 17.69
CA LEU A 443 5.20 -7.49 17.79
C LEU A 443 6.37 -7.66 18.77
N ARG A 444 7.30 -6.70 18.79
CA ARG A 444 8.49 -6.74 19.66
C ARG A 444 8.18 -6.55 21.14
N GLN A 445 6.98 -6.07 21.48
CA GLN A 445 6.54 -5.87 22.85
C GLN A 445 5.76 -7.08 23.39
N MET A 446 5.35 -8.00 22.52
CA MET A 446 4.68 -9.24 22.90
C MET A 446 5.70 -10.30 23.33
N GLY A 447 5.37 -11.04 24.39
CA GLY A 447 6.25 -11.85 25.25
C GLY A 447 7.27 -12.74 24.55
N ASN A 448 7.12 -14.07 24.68
CA ASN A 448 8.01 -15.02 24.03
C ASN A 448 7.60 -15.26 22.56
N GLU A 449 8.37 -16.05 21.82
CA GLU A 449 8.08 -16.37 20.41
C GLU A 449 6.72 -17.08 20.25
N ASP A 450 6.34 -17.93 21.20
CA ASP A 450 5.07 -18.66 21.15
C ASP A 450 3.86 -17.69 21.31
N ASP A 451 3.95 -16.73 22.23
CA ASP A 451 2.94 -15.69 22.42
C ASP A 451 2.78 -14.83 21.15
N GLN A 452 3.91 -14.52 20.49
CA GLN A 452 3.91 -13.78 19.22
C GLN A 452 3.25 -14.59 18.11
N ARG A 453 3.54 -15.90 18.02
CA ARG A 453 2.93 -16.79 17.03
C ARG A 453 1.43 -16.92 17.24
N GLU A 454 0.98 -17.19 18.47
CA GLU A 454 -0.45 -17.29 18.81
C GLU A 454 -1.21 -16.00 18.44
N PHE A 455 -0.63 -14.84 18.75
CA PHE A 455 -1.21 -13.56 18.37
C PHE A 455 -1.32 -13.39 16.85
N LEU A 456 -0.28 -13.74 16.08
CA LEU A 456 -0.29 -13.64 14.62
C LEU A 456 -1.30 -14.60 13.98
N VAL A 457 -1.37 -15.86 14.44
CA VAL A 457 -2.39 -16.83 14.00
C VAL A 457 -3.79 -16.28 14.24
N THR A 458 -4.03 -15.74 15.44
CA THR A 458 -5.32 -15.12 15.79
C THR A 458 -5.65 -13.95 14.86
N LYS A 459 -4.66 -13.12 14.52
CA LYS A 459 -4.87 -11.96 13.63
C LYS A 459 -5.13 -12.37 12.18
N LEU A 460 -4.46 -13.40 11.68
CA LEU A 460 -4.72 -13.97 10.36
C LEU A 460 -6.13 -14.57 10.29
N LEU A 461 -6.55 -15.32 11.31
CA LEU A 461 -7.91 -15.85 11.41
C LEU A 461 -8.95 -14.73 11.39
N GLN A 462 -8.75 -13.68 12.20
CA GLN A 462 -9.61 -12.50 12.22
C GLN A 462 -9.72 -11.88 10.82
N GLN A 463 -8.59 -11.65 10.14
CA GLN A 463 -8.59 -11.04 8.81
C GLN A 463 -9.29 -11.93 7.76
N GLN A 464 -9.06 -13.24 7.76
CA GLN A 464 -9.74 -14.15 6.83
C GLN A 464 -11.26 -14.11 7.04
N ARG A 465 -11.73 -14.05 8.30
CA ARG A 465 -13.15 -13.88 8.60
C ARG A 465 -13.69 -12.53 8.16
N MET A 466 -12.94 -11.44 8.36
CA MET A 466 -13.31 -10.11 7.86
C MET A 466 -13.49 -10.14 6.34
N ASN A 467 -12.57 -10.76 5.60
CA ASN A 467 -12.67 -10.89 4.14
C ASN A 467 -13.93 -11.69 3.73
N THR A 468 -14.20 -12.81 4.41
CA THR A 468 -15.39 -13.64 4.14
C THR A 468 -16.70 -12.86 4.37
N TRP A 469 -16.74 -12.05 5.43
CA TRP A 469 -17.90 -11.21 5.73
C TRP A 469 -18.03 -10.02 4.77
N GLU A 470 -16.92 -9.48 4.28
CA GLU A 470 -16.91 -8.48 3.21
C GLU A 470 -17.55 -9.06 1.94
N GLU A 471 -17.14 -10.26 1.53
CA GLU A 471 -17.71 -10.98 0.37
C GLU A 471 -19.21 -11.28 0.56
N SER A 472 -19.62 -11.52 1.80
CA SER A 472 -21.03 -11.69 2.19
C SER A 472 -21.81 -10.36 2.26
N GLY A 473 -21.16 -9.22 1.99
CA GLY A 473 -21.79 -7.89 1.92
C GLY A 473 -21.94 -7.17 3.25
N PHE A 474 -21.17 -7.50 4.29
CA PHE A 474 -21.24 -6.84 5.59
C PHE A 474 -20.34 -5.61 5.75
N LYS A 475 -19.55 -5.22 4.74
CA LYS A 475 -18.65 -4.06 4.80
C LYS A 475 -17.63 -4.14 5.95
N ALA A 476 -17.14 -5.34 6.22
CA ALA A 476 -16.17 -5.63 7.26
C ALA A 476 -14.89 -4.77 7.15
N GLU A 477 -14.37 -4.55 5.93
CA GLU A 477 -13.16 -3.72 5.74
C GLU A 477 -13.35 -2.28 6.23
N ARG A 478 -14.53 -1.70 5.97
CA ARG A 478 -14.88 -0.34 6.42
C ARG A 478 -15.18 -0.26 7.91
N ILE A 479 -15.79 -1.30 8.46
CA ILE A 479 -16.03 -1.38 9.91
C ILE A 479 -14.69 -1.44 10.65
N GLY A 480 -13.71 -2.19 10.12
CA GLY A 480 -12.32 -2.21 10.59
C GLY A 480 -12.09 -2.82 11.98
N ASP A 481 -13.12 -2.91 12.82
CA ASP A 481 -13.07 -3.52 14.15
C ASP A 481 -13.71 -4.92 14.15
N PHE A 482 -12.89 -5.93 14.47
CA PHE A 482 -13.32 -7.33 14.48
C PHE A 482 -14.41 -7.60 15.53
N GLN A 483 -14.39 -6.93 16.69
CA GLN A 483 -15.37 -7.15 17.76
C GLN A 483 -16.74 -6.57 17.40
N ALA A 484 -16.78 -5.38 16.81
CA ALA A 484 -17.99 -4.77 16.25
C ALA A 484 -18.59 -5.67 15.17
N MET A 485 -17.74 -6.22 14.28
CA MET A 485 -18.18 -7.21 13.29
C MET A 485 -18.76 -8.47 13.92
N CYS A 486 -18.11 -9.02 14.95
CA CYS A 486 -18.66 -10.17 15.66
C CYS A 486 -20.04 -9.87 16.28
N GLN A 487 -20.22 -8.69 16.90
CA GLN A 487 -21.51 -8.28 17.47
C GLN A 487 -22.58 -8.13 16.38
N LEU A 488 -22.23 -7.51 15.25
CA LEU A 488 -23.11 -7.36 14.10
C LEU A 488 -23.61 -8.73 13.62
N ILE A 489 -22.69 -9.66 13.36
CA ILE A 489 -23.03 -11.00 12.85
C ILE A 489 -23.88 -11.78 13.87
N ARG A 490 -23.61 -11.68 15.18
CA ARG A 490 -24.49 -12.28 16.21
C ARG A 490 -25.91 -11.74 16.13
N GLN A 491 -26.07 -10.41 16.03
CA GLN A 491 -27.39 -9.78 15.95
C GLN A 491 -28.12 -10.19 14.68
N TYR A 492 -27.43 -10.21 13.54
CA TYR A 492 -28.00 -10.65 12.27
C TYR A 492 -28.44 -12.12 12.33
N ASN A 493 -27.62 -13.02 12.86
CA ASN A 493 -27.95 -14.43 12.99
C ASN A 493 -29.08 -14.67 13.99
N GLN A 494 -29.20 -13.81 15.01
CA GLN A 494 -30.36 -13.80 15.89
C GLN A 494 -31.63 -13.50 15.09
N PHE A 495 -31.67 -12.43 14.28
CA PHE A 495 -32.81 -12.13 13.42
C PHE A 495 -33.12 -13.24 12.41
N ALA A 496 -32.09 -13.78 11.76
CA ALA A 496 -32.24 -14.88 10.81
C ALA A 496 -32.80 -16.16 11.44
N SER A 497 -32.64 -16.32 12.76
CA SER A 497 -33.19 -17.44 13.53
C SER A 497 -34.60 -17.25 14.09
N MET A 498 -35.10 -16.00 14.14
CA MET A 498 -36.42 -15.70 14.68
C MET A 498 -37.54 -16.29 13.82
N SER A 499 -38.68 -16.62 14.44
CA SER A 499 -39.91 -16.91 13.71
C SER A 499 -40.32 -15.70 12.84
N ASN A 500 -41.17 -15.89 11.83
CA ASN A 500 -41.63 -14.76 11.01
C ASN A 500 -42.34 -13.70 11.85
N GLU A 501 -43.15 -14.11 12.82
CA GLU A 501 -43.85 -13.17 13.71
C GLU A 501 -42.89 -12.39 14.62
N ASP A 502 -41.89 -13.05 15.19
CA ASP A 502 -40.89 -12.38 16.06
C ASP A 502 -39.96 -11.47 15.26
N LEU A 503 -39.64 -11.85 14.01
CA LEU A 503 -38.89 -11.02 13.09
C LEU A 503 -39.69 -9.77 12.72
N GLU A 504 -40.98 -9.93 12.37
CA GLU A 504 -41.89 -8.81 12.07
C GLU A 504 -42.03 -7.87 13.26
N ARG A 505 -42.19 -8.39 14.48
CA ARG A 505 -42.22 -7.57 15.70
C ARG A 505 -40.89 -6.85 15.94
N SER A 506 -39.75 -7.51 15.72
CA SER A 506 -38.42 -6.88 15.88
C SER A 506 -38.15 -5.82 14.81
N TYR A 507 -38.58 -6.07 13.57
CA TYR A 507 -38.55 -5.13 12.45
C TYR A 507 -39.36 -3.88 12.79
N ALA A 508 -40.59 -4.08 13.27
CA ALA A 508 -41.48 -3.01 13.69
C ALA A 508 -40.93 -2.19 14.88
N ARG A 509 -40.34 -2.86 15.88
CA ARG A 509 -39.71 -2.19 17.04
C ARG A 509 -38.52 -1.31 16.68
N ARG A 510 -37.81 -1.62 15.58
CA ARG A 510 -36.76 -0.75 15.02
C ARG A 510 -37.31 0.42 14.21
N GLY A 511 -38.64 0.57 14.14
CA GLY A 511 -39.31 1.65 13.42
C GLY A 511 -39.31 1.48 11.91
N LEU A 512 -39.04 0.27 11.42
CA LEU A 512 -38.96 0.00 9.98
C LEU A 512 -40.36 -0.32 9.43
N PRO A 513 -40.85 0.45 8.45
CA PRO A 513 -42.15 0.20 7.84
C PRO A 513 -42.11 -1.04 6.93
N ARG A 514 -43.19 -1.82 6.96
CA ARG A 514 -43.34 -3.02 6.13
C ARG A 514 -44.31 -2.75 4.98
N GLU A 515 -43.86 -2.98 3.75
CA GLU A 515 -44.76 -3.02 2.60
C GLU A 515 -45.44 -4.40 2.52
N PRO A 516 -46.64 -4.50 1.92
CA PRO A 516 -47.33 -5.78 1.72
C PRO A 516 -46.50 -6.80 0.92
N SER A 517 -45.57 -6.32 0.09
CA SER A 517 -44.61 -7.11 -0.70
C SER A 517 -43.35 -7.50 0.06
N THR A 518 -43.10 -6.98 1.26
CA THR A 518 -41.88 -7.26 2.03
C THR A 518 -41.95 -8.67 2.61
N ASP A 519 -41.20 -9.59 1.99
CA ASP A 519 -41.01 -10.94 2.48
C ASP A 519 -39.93 -11.02 3.58
N ARG A 520 -39.70 -12.24 4.10
CA ARG A 520 -38.69 -12.49 5.13
C ARG A 520 -37.28 -12.07 4.69
N ALA A 521 -36.92 -12.33 3.43
CA ALA A 521 -35.59 -12.03 2.91
C ALA A 521 -35.37 -10.53 2.83
N ALA A 522 -36.35 -9.77 2.34
CA ALA A 522 -36.32 -8.31 2.31
C ALA A 522 -36.23 -7.70 3.72
N MET A 523 -36.98 -8.24 4.71
CA MET A 523 -36.85 -7.80 6.10
C MET A 523 -35.43 -8.02 6.67
N LEU A 524 -34.82 -9.19 6.40
CA LEU A 524 -33.47 -9.50 6.85
C LEU A 524 -32.42 -8.61 6.16
N GLU A 525 -32.56 -8.34 4.87
CA GLU A 525 -31.64 -7.45 4.15
C GLU A 525 -31.73 -6.00 4.67
N ASN A 526 -32.95 -5.51 4.91
CA ASN A 526 -33.16 -4.20 5.51
C ASN A 526 -32.57 -4.12 6.93
N LEU A 527 -32.73 -5.17 7.75
CA LEU A 527 -32.11 -5.22 9.08
C LEU A 527 -30.58 -5.30 8.99
N LYS A 528 -30.03 -6.08 8.06
CA LYS A 528 -28.59 -6.17 7.81
C LYS A 528 -28.02 -4.80 7.46
N MET A 529 -28.66 -4.07 6.55
CA MET A 529 -28.25 -2.71 6.17
C MET A 529 -28.21 -1.77 7.38
N VAL A 530 -29.26 -1.77 8.21
CA VAL A 530 -29.30 -0.94 9.42
C VAL A 530 -28.21 -1.33 10.42
N LEU A 531 -27.98 -2.64 10.62
CA LEU A 531 -26.92 -3.15 11.50
C LEU A 531 -25.52 -2.76 11.00
N ILE A 532 -25.29 -2.74 9.69
CA ILE A 532 -24.02 -2.27 9.09
C ILE A 532 -23.81 -0.80 9.45
N TRP A 533 -24.81 0.06 9.26
CA TRP A 533 -24.70 1.48 9.64
C TRP A 533 -24.51 1.70 11.14
N GLU A 534 -25.11 0.85 11.98
CA GLU A 534 -24.87 0.85 13.44
C GLU A 534 -23.43 0.48 13.80
N ALA A 535 -22.76 -0.34 12.99
CA ALA A 535 -21.37 -0.75 13.21
C ALA A 535 -20.31 0.17 12.57
N LEU A 536 -20.64 0.88 11.49
CA LEU A 536 -19.69 1.74 10.79
C LEU A 536 -19.16 2.88 11.68
N PRO A 537 -17.87 3.25 11.57
CA PRO A 537 -17.36 4.51 12.12
C PRO A 537 -18.14 5.72 11.59
N LEU A 538 -18.20 6.82 12.37
CA LEU A 538 -18.97 8.00 11.97
C LEU A 538 -18.54 8.54 10.59
N PHE A 539 -17.23 8.57 10.31
CA PHE A 539 -16.69 9.04 9.04
C PHE A 539 -17.23 8.23 7.85
N ASP A 540 -17.19 6.90 7.93
CA ASP A 540 -17.72 6.03 6.89
C ASP A 540 -19.23 6.17 6.72
N LEU A 541 -19.96 6.36 7.82
CA LEU A 541 -21.40 6.59 7.79
C LEU A 541 -21.76 7.92 7.10
N GLN A 542 -20.97 8.97 7.32
CA GLN A 542 -21.12 10.25 6.61
C GLN A 542 -20.86 10.11 5.11
N MET A 543 -19.89 9.29 4.72
CA MET A 543 -19.65 8.98 3.30
C MET A 543 -20.85 8.24 2.68
N ASP A 544 -21.44 7.27 3.37
CA ASP A 544 -22.66 6.58 2.92
C ASP A 544 -23.84 7.53 2.73
N ALA A 545 -24.00 8.48 3.65
CA ALA A 545 -25.03 9.52 3.56
C ALA A 545 -24.83 10.41 2.32
N LEU A 546 -23.60 10.88 2.10
CA LEU A 546 -23.25 11.74 0.96
C LEU A 546 -23.43 11.01 -0.38
N GLU A 547 -23.06 9.73 -0.46
CA GLU A 547 -23.17 8.94 -1.69
C GLU A 547 -24.63 8.63 -2.07
N ARG A 548 -25.52 8.48 -1.06
CA ARG A 548 -26.91 8.10 -1.30
C ARG A 548 -27.80 9.27 -1.65
N SER A 549 -27.64 10.42 -0.99
CA SER A 549 -28.56 11.54 -1.18
C SER A 549 -27.94 12.87 -0.78
N GLU A 550 -27.96 13.84 -1.71
CA GLU A 550 -27.61 15.24 -1.44
C GLU A 550 -28.56 15.90 -0.41
N LYS A 551 -29.73 15.29 -0.17
CA LYS A 551 -30.74 15.77 0.78
C LYS A 551 -30.36 15.46 2.24
N ILE A 552 -29.47 14.50 2.50
CA ILE A 552 -29.05 14.16 3.87
C ILE A 552 -28.07 15.23 4.36
N GLN A 553 -28.51 16.03 5.32
CA GLN A 553 -27.69 17.09 5.89
C GLN A 553 -26.67 16.50 6.85
N CYS A 554 -25.43 16.35 6.38
CA CYS A 554 -24.29 16.02 7.23
C CYS A 554 -23.73 17.31 7.84
N ASP A 555 -24.10 17.61 9.08
CA ASP A 555 -23.47 18.70 9.82
C ASP A 555 -22.10 18.25 10.36
N PHE A 556 -21.07 18.37 9.52
CA PHE A 556 -19.68 18.02 9.88
C PHE A 556 -19.10 18.90 10.99
N GLU A 557 -19.70 20.07 11.25
CA GLU A 557 -19.19 21.05 12.21
C GLU A 557 -19.96 21.05 13.54
N SER A 558 -21.03 20.26 13.64
CA SER A 558 -21.78 20.13 14.89
C SER A 558 -20.88 19.65 16.02
N LYS A 559 -20.86 20.39 17.13
CA LYS A 559 -20.16 19.99 18.37
C LYS A 559 -20.92 18.92 19.18
N GLY A 560 -21.88 18.24 18.54
CA GLY A 560 -22.67 17.19 19.16
C GLY A 560 -21.83 15.97 19.57
N ASN A 561 -22.42 15.12 20.42
CA ASN A 561 -21.84 13.82 20.75
C ASN A 561 -21.80 12.95 19.48
N GLU A 562 -20.66 12.33 19.18
CA GLU A 562 -20.48 11.44 18.02
C GLU A 562 -21.61 10.39 17.92
N ASN A 563 -22.07 9.86 19.05
CA ASN A 563 -23.17 8.90 19.10
C ASN A 563 -24.53 9.50 18.68
N GLU A 564 -24.78 10.77 18.98
CA GLU A 564 -26.02 11.46 18.58
C GLU A 564 -26.01 11.75 17.08
N GLN A 565 -24.85 12.20 16.56
CA GLN A 565 -24.66 12.39 15.12
C GLN A 565 -24.84 11.08 14.36
N LYS A 566 -24.20 10.01 14.84
CA LYS A 566 -24.35 8.66 14.28
C LYS A 566 -25.80 8.20 14.32
N SER A 567 -26.50 8.34 15.45
CA SER A 567 -27.92 7.95 15.54
C SER A 567 -28.80 8.76 14.59
N SER A 568 -28.56 10.07 14.45
CA SER A 568 -29.28 10.93 13.51
C SER A 568 -29.07 10.49 12.06
N LEU A 569 -27.82 10.25 11.65
CA LEU A 569 -27.48 9.80 10.30
C LEU A 569 -28.09 8.43 9.98
N ILE A 570 -28.04 7.47 10.91
CA ILE A 570 -28.68 6.15 10.74
C ILE A 570 -30.19 6.31 10.48
N ARG A 571 -30.87 7.18 11.23
CA ARG A 571 -32.31 7.44 11.04
C ARG A 571 -32.58 8.02 9.65
N GLN A 572 -31.80 9.01 9.23
CA GLN A 572 -31.96 9.64 7.91
C GLN A 572 -31.71 8.65 6.77
N LEU A 573 -30.61 7.88 6.86
CA LEU A 573 -30.28 6.82 5.90
C LEU A 573 -31.36 5.73 5.83
N THR A 574 -31.94 5.36 6.98
CA THR A 574 -33.02 4.38 7.06
C THR A 574 -34.26 4.85 6.32
N VAL A 575 -34.68 6.10 6.54
CA VAL A 575 -35.84 6.66 5.84
C VAL A 575 -35.58 6.80 4.35
N GLU A 576 -34.39 7.26 3.95
CA GLU A 576 -34.06 7.41 2.54
C GLU A 576 -34.09 6.05 1.81
N ALA A 577 -33.46 5.03 2.41
CA ALA A 577 -33.42 3.69 1.82
C ALA A 577 -34.79 2.99 1.79
N LEU A 578 -35.71 3.37 2.69
CA LEU A 578 -37.06 2.79 2.80
C LEU A 578 -38.15 3.82 2.46
N SER A 579 -37.83 4.85 1.68
CA SER A 579 -38.73 5.98 1.44
C SER A 579 -40.08 5.54 0.88
N SER A 580 -40.10 4.58 -0.05
CA SER A 580 -41.33 3.99 -0.59
C SER A 580 -42.21 3.34 0.47
N ALA A 581 -41.60 2.66 1.44
CA ALA A 581 -42.28 1.96 2.51
C ALA A 581 -42.86 2.93 3.53
N TYR A 582 -42.15 4.02 3.85
CA TYR A 582 -42.67 5.14 4.65
C TYR A 582 -43.86 5.81 3.96
N GLU A 583 -43.75 6.12 2.66
CA GLU A 583 -44.85 6.69 1.86
C GLU A 583 -46.05 5.75 1.79
N HIS A 584 -45.81 4.43 1.69
CA HIS A 584 -46.87 3.42 1.66
C HIS A 584 -47.71 3.39 2.95
N ILE A 585 -47.08 3.60 4.11
CA ILE A 585 -47.80 3.71 5.39
C ILE A 585 -48.38 5.11 5.65
N GLY A 586 -48.25 6.03 4.69
CA GLY A 586 -48.83 7.36 4.72
C GLY A 586 -47.93 8.45 5.30
N VAL A 587 -46.62 8.23 5.41
CA VAL A 587 -45.65 9.23 5.89
C VAL A 587 -45.06 9.98 4.70
N PRO A 588 -45.34 11.29 4.54
CA PRO A 588 -44.90 12.07 3.38
C PRO A 588 -43.45 12.55 3.56
N VAL A 589 -42.48 11.67 3.29
CA VAL A 589 -41.04 11.85 3.54
C VAL A 589 -40.52 13.15 2.94
N GLU A 590 -40.90 13.46 1.69
CA GLU A 590 -40.42 14.67 1.00
C GLU A 590 -40.89 15.98 1.64
N ARG A 591 -42.03 15.96 2.35
CA ARG A 591 -42.66 17.17 2.92
C ARG A 591 -42.18 17.47 4.32
N ILE A 592 -42.00 16.43 5.14
CA ILE A 592 -41.65 16.60 6.56
C ILE A 592 -40.15 16.44 6.85
N GLY A 593 -39.37 15.91 5.89
CA GLY A 593 -37.95 15.65 6.07
C GLY A 593 -37.66 14.27 6.69
N PHE A 594 -36.41 13.82 6.62
CA PHE A 594 -36.05 12.45 6.99
C PHE A 594 -36.13 12.15 8.49
N LEU A 595 -35.76 13.09 9.37
CA LEU A 595 -35.74 12.84 10.82
C LEU A 595 -37.16 12.77 11.41
N GLU A 596 -38.02 13.67 10.98
CA GLU A 596 -39.42 13.74 11.33
C GLU A 596 -40.15 12.51 10.75
N ALA A 597 -39.87 12.16 9.49
CA ALA A 597 -40.42 10.94 8.87
C ALA A 597 -40.02 9.66 9.60
N TYR A 598 -38.78 9.56 10.09
CA TYR A 598 -38.36 8.42 10.92
C TYR A 598 -39.18 8.35 12.21
N THR A 599 -39.33 9.48 12.90
CA THR A 599 -40.02 9.56 14.19
C THR A 599 -41.49 9.20 14.04
N VAL A 600 -42.18 9.84 13.10
CA VAL A 600 -43.59 9.56 12.80
C VAL A 600 -43.77 8.13 12.33
N GLY A 601 -42.97 7.66 11.36
CA GLY A 601 -43.12 6.31 10.85
C GLY A 601 -42.85 5.23 11.90
N ARG A 602 -41.87 5.44 12.80
CA ARG A 602 -41.66 4.54 13.95
C ARG A 602 -42.91 4.49 14.83
N ASP A 603 -43.50 5.63 15.13
CA ASP A 603 -44.69 5.70 15.98
C ASP A 603 -45.89 5.05 15.27
N LEU A 604 -46.09 5.30 13.97
CA LEU A 604 -47.14 4.66 13.16
C LEU A 604 -47.00 3.13 13.12
N VAL A 605 -45.76 2.65 12.99
CA VAL A 605 -45.45 1.21 13.02
C VAL A 605 -45.70 0.64 14.41
N SER A 606 -45.34 1.37 15.48
CA SER A 606 -45.60 0.94 16.85
C SER A 606 -47.09 0.76 17.14
N PHE A 607 -47.96 1.62 16.62
CA PHE A 607 -49.41 1.50 16.78
C PHE A 607 -49.98 0.21 16.17
N THR A 608 -49.31 -0.36 15.15
CA THR A 608 -49.77 -1.61 14.54
C THR A 608 -49.50 -2.85 15.38
N ILE A 609 -48.59 -2.75 16.35
CA ILE A 609 -48.20 -3.86 17.23
C ILE A 609 -48.67 -3.67 18.68
N MET A 610 -49.25 -2.51 19.01
CA MET A 610 -49.83 -2.22 20.33
C MET A 610 -51.11 -3.01 20.57
N GLU A 611 -51.33 -3.38 21.82
CA GLU A 611 -52.61 -3.96 22.25
C GLU A 611 -53.69 -2.87 22.32
N GLU A 612 -54.96 -3.27 22.25
CA GLU A 612 -56.11 -2.35 22.26
C GLU A 612 -56.08 -1.37 23.45
N GLN A 613 -55.73 -1.86 24.63
CA GLN A 613 -55.63 -1.04 25.84
C GLN A 613 -54.51 0.00 25.76
N GLU A 614 -53.38 -0.35 25.14
CA GLU A 614 -52.26 0.57 24.92
C GLU A 614 -52.64 1.66 23.91
N LEU A 615 -53.36 1.29 22.84
CA LEU A 615 -53.87 2.24 21.84
C LEU A 615 -54.86 3.24 22.45
N MET A 616 -55.77 2.79 23.31
CA MET A 616 -56.69 3.69 24.02
C MET A 616 -55.93 4.65 24.94
N ALA A 617 -54.98 4.13 25.73
CA ALA A 617 -54.17 4.94 26.64
C ALA A 617 -53.34 6.00 25.89
N GLU A 618 -52.77 5.62 24.74
CA GLU A 618 -52.00 6.55 23.90
C GLU A 618 -52.92 7.61 23.25
N CYS A 619 -54.14 7.24 22.83
CA CYS A 619 -55.14 8.21 22.36
C CYS A 619 -55.49 9.23 23.45
N GLU A 620 -55.76 8.77 24.67
CA GLU A 620 -56.08 9.62 25.81
C GLU A 620 -54.93 10.58 26.16
N LYS A 621 -53.69 10.08 26.09
CA LYS A 621 -52.47 10.89 26.30
C LYS A 621 -52.35 12.05 25.31
N PHE A 622 -52.77 11.86 24.06
CA PHE A 622 -52.82 12.91 23.04
C PHE A 622 -54.13 13.75 23.07
N GLY A 623 -55.00 13.51 24.06
CA GLY A 623 -56.26 14.24 24.19
C GLY A 623 -57.32 13.86 23.14
N LEU A 624 -57.16 12.72 22.46
CA LEU A 624 -58.13 12.20 21.51
C LEU A 624 -59.29 11.55 22.26
N THR A 625 -60.53 11.86 21.87
CA THR A 625 -61.73 11.25 22.48
C THR A 625 -61.81 9.78 22.12
N VAL A 626 -61.72 8.89 23.10
CA VAL A 626 -61.91 7.44 22.94
C VAL A 626 -63.30 7.05 23.41
N THR A 627 -64.05 6.29 22.61
CA THR A 627 -65.29 5.66 23.03
C THR A 627 -65.11 4.15 23.15
N PRO A 628 -65.79 3.46 24.10
CA PRO A 628 -65.59 2.03 24.35
C PRO A 628 -65.95 1.10 23.17
N ASP A 629 -66.65 1.63 22.16
CA ASP A 629 -67.06 0.94 20.94
C ASP A 629 -66.09 1.15 19.76
N MET A 630 -65.01 1.94 19.94
CA MET A 630 -64.01 2.15 18.90
C MET A 630 -63.20 0.88 18.66
N THR A 631 -63.05 0.51 17.40
CA THR A 631 -62.20 -0.61 16.99
C THR A 631 -60.72 -0.22 17.03
N CYS A 632 -59.80 -1.19 17.18
CA CYS A 632 -58.36 -0.93 17.08
C CYS A 632 -57.99 -0.19 15.77
N ALA A 633 -58.65 -0.51 14.66
CA ALA A 633 -58.41 0.16 13.38
C ALA A 633 -58.77 1.65 13.40
N GLU A 634 -59.84 2.03 14.09
CA GLU A 634 -60.23 3.44 14.26
C GLU A 634 -59.28 4.18 15.20
N LEU A 635 -58.86 3.54 16.30
CA LEU A 635 -57.87 4.09 17.22
C LEU A 635 -56.53 4.35 16.52
N VAL A 636 -56.03 3.35 15.77
CA VAL A 636 -54.80 3.48 14.96
C VAL A 636 -54.95 4.58 13.92
N THR A 637 -56.10 4.68 13.24
CA THR A 637 -56.34 5.73 12.24
C THR A 637 -56.28 7.12 12.86
N ARG A 638 -56.89 7.35 14.03
CA ARG A 638 -56.83 8.65 14.72
C ARG A 638 -55.44 9.00 15.21
N LEU A 639 -54.71 8.05 15.79
CA LEU A 639 -53.32 8.25 16.20
C LEU A 639 -52.41 8.58 15.01
N ARG A 640 -52.61 7.92 13.87
CA ARG A 640 -51.88 8.21 12.62
C ARG A 640 -52.13 9.64 12.15
N GLU A 641 -53.40 10.05 12.08
CA GLU A 641 -53.77 11.40 11.67
C GLU A 641 -53.17 12.46 12.59
N TYR A 642 -53.27 12.26 13.92
CA TYR A 642 -52.70 13.16 14.90
C TYR A 642 -51.18 13.31 14.74
N ASN A 643 -50.44 12.19 14.68
CA ASN A 643 -48.97 12.23 14.56
C ASN A 643 -48.50 12.86 13.26
N LEU A 644 -49.23 12.64 12.16
CA LEU A 644 -48.92 13.31 10.90
C LEU A 644 -49.17 14.81 10.99
N TRP A 645 -50.28 15.24 11.57
CA TRP A 645 -50.61 16.66 11.69
C TRP A 645 -49.65 17.43 12.58
N ASP A 646 -49.11 16.80 13.62
CA ASP A 646 -48.16 17.43 14.54
C ASP A 646 -46.85 17.87 13.85
N VAL A 647 -46.44 17.15 12.79
CA VAL A 647 -45.17 17.41 12.09
C VAL A 647 -45.34 18.06 10.70
N LEU A 648 -46.56 18.17 10.18
CA LEU A 648 -46.76 18.76 8.85
C LEU A 648 -46.43 20.27 8.86
N PRO A 649 -45.79 20.79 7.80
CA PRO A 649 -45.66 22.23 7.61
C PRO A 649 -47.02 22.93 7.67
N ALA A 650 -47.08 24.16 8.20
CA ALA A 650 -48.35 24.86 8.41
C ALA A 650 -49.20 25.01 7.12
N GLU A 651 -48.55 25.19 5.96
CA GLU A 651 -49.22 25.26 4.66
C GLU A 651 -49.90 23.93 4.29
N ASP A 652 -49.22 22.84 4.58
CA ASP A 652 -49.62 21.47 4.30
C ASP A 652 -50.73 20.99 5.22
N LEU A 653 -50.63 21.32 6.51
CA LEU A 653 -51.65 21.07 7.51
C LEU A 653 -52.94 21.83 7.17
N PHE A 654 -52.84 23.08 6.73
CA PHE A 654 -53.99 23.85 6.29
C PHE A 654 -54.64 23.24 5.03
N ALA A 655 -53.85 22.81 4.05
CA ALA A 655 -54.37 22.14 2.86
C ALA A 655 -55.15 20.85 3.22
N GLU A 656 -54.68 20.09 4.22
CA GLU A 656 -55.38 18.92 4.75
C GLU A 656 -56.69 19.31 5.46
N ALA A 657 -56.67 20.36 6.29
CA ALA A 657 -57.85 20.87 6.98
C ALA A 657 -58.95 21.30 5.99
N VAL A 658 -58.57 22.01 4.92
CA VAL A 658 -59.49 22.40 3.83
C VAL A 658 -60.07 21.17 3.14
N ARG A 659 -59.25 20.15 2.86
CA ARG A 659 -59.71 18.88 2.26
C ARG A 659 -60.77 18.19 3.13
N ARG A 660 -60.68 18.34 4.46
CA ARG A 660 -61.65 17.83 5.44
C ARG A 660 -62.85 18.75 5.69
N GLY A 661 -62.99 19.82 4.89
CA GLY A 661 -64.16 20.70 4.92
C GLY A 661 -64.07 21.83 5.94
N VAL A 662 -62.88 22.10 6.51
CA VAL A 662 -62.66 23.30 7.31
C VAL A 662 -62.73 24.53 6.39
N GLN A 663 -63.63 25.47 6.70
CA GLN A 663 -63.89 26.62 5.84
C GLN A 663 -62.66 27.52 5.71
N GLU A 664 -62.36 27.95 4.49
CA GLU A 664 -61.20 28.80 4.16
C GLU A 664 -61.19 30.14 4.93
N GLN A 665 -62.37 30.62 5.36
CA GLN A 665 -62.51 31.82 6.19
C GLN A 665 -61.86 31.69 7.58
N LEU A 666 -61.60 30.46 8.05
CA LEU A 666 -60.90 30.19 9.30
C LEU A 666 -59.38 30.08 9.12
N ARG A 667 -58.86 30.24 7.88
CA ARG A 667 -57.43 30.09 7.57
C ARG A 667 -56.53 30.91 8.47
N GLU A 668 -56.78 32.22 8.56
CA GLU A 668 -55.91 33.11 9.35
C GLU A 668 -56.01 32.84 10.85
N GLN A 669 -57.16 32.39 11.34
CA GLN A 669 -57.34 32.04 12.75
C GLN A 669 -56.65 30.71 13.10
N ILE A 670 -56.75 29.72 12.22
CA ILE A 670 -56.13 28.40 12.40
C ILE A 670 -54.61 28.50 12.23
N LEU A 671 -54.13 29.17 11.18
CA LEU A 671 -52.69 29.42 11.00
C LEU A 671 -52.13 30.25 12.15
N GLY A 672 -52.87 31.22 12.67
CA GLY A 672 -52.45 32.01 13.84
C GLY A 672 -52.28 31.18 15.12
N VAL A 673 -53.12 30.14 15.32
CA VAL A 673 -52.99 29.22 16.45
C VAL A 673 -51.85 28.22 16.23
N LEU A 674 -51.73 27.67 15.02
CA LEU A 674 -50.71 26.69 14.68
C LEU A 674 -49.30 27.30 14.71
N LEU A 675 -49.13 28.51 14.16
CA LEU A 675 -47.88 29.26 14.22
C LEU A 675 -47.52 29.77 15.62
N ALA A 676 -48.47 29.75 16.57
CA ALA A 676 -48.20 30.06 17.97
C ALA A 676 -47.83 28.81 18.78
N GLN A 677 -48.02 27.61 18.21
CA GLN A 677 -47.70 26.32 18.82
C GLN A 677 -46.39 25.72 18.30
N GLN A 678 -46.05 25.98 17.03
CA GLN A 678 -44.70 25.81 16.46
C GLN A 678 -43.78 26.93 16.96
#